data_AF-A0A9P1G8A3-F1
#
_entry.id   AF-A0A9P1G8A3-F1
#
_cell.length_a   1.000
_cell.length_b   1.000
_cell.length_c   1.000
_cell.angle_alpha   90.00
_cell.angle_beta   90.00
_cell.angle_gamma   90.00
#
_symmetry.space_group_name_H-M   'P 1'
#
loop_
_entity.id
_entity.type
_entity.pdbx_description
1 polymer ?
#
loop_
_entity_poly.entity_id
_entity_poly.type
_entity_poly.pdbx_seq_one_letter_code
_entity_poly.pdbx_strand_id
1 'polypeptide(L)'
;MACPGPVDCSGLTVIAKDYKGLLDQPAAPKFKGALCQIFVRSQPYGGSDKSNNGHRYDTIPMANGMINAGMSCQLIHYVHEEHDKFFEVCKNFDFIIVRCNPGQIKADGGDQNKFDDGMRGIRKLGIQVWPSPDVMEKMGAKDALCKVATMNIGLEDTLAYYSPEEFAAGFKKTMAFQPRVIKQNRGSSGEGIWIIKLKEGNYCASYGERSCEDGEKLLLMEANDNHEEEHTVGEFIEFCVNGRTSKSGEWTSKGVGKYLEGGKEAGGQLVDQRFCPRIVEGELRYNLVGDALVGIIHKKPKEGGISAVGGTGSVYTYYGPEEPLFAALTNNFLKKDLQHVMPALGLADEPLPLWWTTDFINSSPPGTKPEDEKWIVGEFNCSCVGISRCLAAYCKDDTPTAGWDDITEEDKAEAKRYGDLMGEKDYKGLLDQPAAPKFKGALCQIFVRSQPYGGSDKSNNGHRYDTIPMANGMINAGMSCQLIHYVHEEHDKFFEVCKNFDFIIVRCNPGQIKADGGDQNKFDDGMRGIRKLGIQVWPSPDVMEKMGAKDALCKVATMNIGLEDTLAYYSPEEFAAGFKKTMAFQPRVIKQNRGSSGEGIWIIKLKEGNYCASYGERSCEDGEKLLLMEANDNHEEEHTVGEFIEFCVNGRTSKSGEWTSKGVGKYLEGGKEAGGQLVDQRFCPRIVEGELRYNLVGDALVGIIHKKPKEGGISAVGGTGSVYTYYGPEEPLFAALTNNFLKKDLQHVMPALGLADEPLPLWWTTDFINSSPPGTKPEDEKWIVGEFNCSCVGISRCLAAYCKDDTPTAGWDDITEEDKAEAKRYGDLMGEKALGILSKK
;
A
#
# COMPACT_ATOMS: atom_id res chain seq x y z
N MET A 1 24.04 13.39 -30.36
CA MET A 1 24.67 13.62 -29.03
C MET A 1 24.00 12.69 -28.04
N ALA A 2 24.71 12.25 -26.98
CA ALA A 2 24.09 11.46 -25.92
C ALA A 2 22.91 12.22 -25.27
N CYS A 3 21.97 11.50 -24.66
CA CYS A 3 20.80 12.11 -24.03
C CYS A 3 21.29 13.04 -22.91
N PRO A 4 20.87 14.32 -22.90
CA PRO A 4 21.26 15.24 -21.84
C PRO A 4 20.77 14.71 -20.49
N GLY A 5 21.56 14.91 -19.44
CA GLY A 5 21.18 14.51 -18.07
C GLY A 5 22.36 14.41 -17.11
N PRO A 6 22.09 14.05 -15.85
CA PRO A 6 23.06 14.04 -14.74
C PRO A 6 24.05 12.87 -14.76
N VAL A 7 23.82 11.82 -15.57
CA VAL A 7 24.72 10.68 -15.73
C VAL A 7 25.47 10.81 -17.06
N ASP A 8 26.78 10.61 -17.04
CA ASP A 8 27.59 10.63 -18.26
C ASP A 8 27.33 9.38 -19.12
N CYS A 9 26.53 9.56 -20.17
CA CYS A 9 26.26 8.52 -21.16
C CYS A 9 27.09 8.69 -22.45
N SER A 10 28.07 9.60 -22.48
CA SER A 10 28.88 9.87 -23.69
C SER A 10 29.69 8.66 -24.15
N GLY A 11 29.95 7.73 -23.23
CA GLY A 11 30.56 6.44 -23.55
C GLY A 11 29.67 5.53 -24.39
N LEU A 12 28.35 5.62 -24.33
CA LEU A 12 27.48 4.67 -25.05
C LEU A 12 27.30 5.07 -26.51
N THR A 13 27.18 4.08 -27.40
CA THR A 13 26.82 4.34 -28.79
C THR A 13 25.44 5.02 -28.87
N VAL A 14 25.40 6.19 -29.51
CA VAL A 14 24.18 6.99 -29.67
C VAL A 14 23.45 6.59 -30.95
N ILE A 15 22.34 5.90 -30.81
CA ILE A 15 21.44 5.55 -31.92
C ILE A 15 20.44 6.68 -32.21
N ALA A 16 20.04 7.42 -31.18
CA ALA A 16 19.07 8.50 -31.27
C ALA A 16 19.51 9.60 -32.25
N LYS A 17 18.62 9.99 -33.17
CA LYS A 17 18.85 11.13 -34.07
C LYS A 17 18.56 12.47 -33.39
N ASP A 18 17.54 12.51 -32.54
CA ASP A 18 17.11 13.64 -31.72
C ASP A 18 16.33 13.14 -30.50
N TYR A 19 16.01 14.05 -29.58
CA TYR A 19 15.19 13.81 -28.39
C TYR A 19 13.90 14.64 -28.42
N LYS A 20 13.29 14.78 -29.61
CA LYS A 20 12.14 15.66 -29.79
C LYS A 20 10.99 15.29 -28.86
N GLY A 21 10.46 16.30 -28.16
CA GLY A 21 9.38 16.14 -27.18
C GLY A 21 9.84 15.80 -25.76
N LEU A 22 11.12 15.42 -25.56
CA LEU A 22 11.67 15.20 -24.23
C LEU A 22 11.82 16.54 -23.49
N LEU A 23 11.39 16.60 -22.25
CA LEU A 23 11.56 17.76 -21.38
C LEU A 23 13.02 17.93 -20.93
N ASP A 24 13.37 19.15 -20.53
CA ASP A 24 14.65 19.42 -19.89
C ASP A 24 14.76 18.63 -18.59
N GLN A 25 15.92 18.03 -18.37
CA GLN A 25 16.18 17.28 -17.14
C GLN A 25 16.29 18.26 -15.96
N PRO A 26 15.76 17.90 -14.77
CA PRO A 26 15.93 18.75 -13.59
C PRO A 26 17.41 18.95 -13.25
N ALA A 27 17.80 20.16 -12.86
CA ALA A 27 19.19 20.46 -12.49
C ALA A 27 19.66 19.67 -11.25
N ALA A 28 18.73 19.36 -10.34
CA ALA A 28 18.95 18.55 -9.14
C ALA A 28 17.80 17.52 -9.01
N PRO A 29 17.86 16.40 -9.75
CA PRO A 29 16.77 15.43 -9.76
C PRO A 29 16.71 14.65 -8.44
N LYS A 30 15.49 14.32 -8.00
CA LYS A 30 15.24 13.46 -6.82
C LYS A 30 15.91 12.09 -6.96
N PHE A 31 15.80 11.52 -8.16
CA PHE A 31 16.40 10.26 -8.57
C PHE A 31 16.87 10.36 -10.02
N LYS A 32 17.95 9.68 -10.35
CA LYS A 32 18.54 9.58 -11.68
C LYS A 32 18.03 8.33 -12.37
N GLY A 33 17.10 8.46 -13.31
CA GLY A 33 16.56 7.35 -14.07
C GLY A 33 17.15 7.18 -15.46
N ALA A 34 17.11 5.96 -15.97
CA ALA A 34 17.30 5.65 -17.38
C ALA A 34 16.07 4.94 -17.96
N LEU A 35 15.74 5.23 -19.21
CA LEU A 35 14.83 4.41 -20.02
C LEU A 35 15.65 3.70 -21.09
N CYS A 36 15.82 2.39 -20.91
CA CYS A 36 16.60 1.51 -21.75
C CYS A 36 15.77 0.98 -22.93
N GLN A 37 16.31 1.07 -24.14
CA GLN A 37 15.66 0.63 -25.37
C GLN A 37 16.64 -0.17 -26.23
N ILE A 38 16.15 -0.82 -27.28
CA ILE A 38 16.98 -1.47 -28.29
C ILE A 38 16.56 -1.05 -29.68
N PHE A 39 17.53 -0.96 -30.58
CA PHE A 39 17.33 -0.71 -32.01
C PHE A 39 17.87 -1.90 -32.81
N VAL A 40 17.02 -2.56 -33.59
CA VAL A 40 17.39 -3.73 -34.38
C VAL A 40 17.92 -3.27 -35.74
N ARG A 41 19.25 -3.22 -35.89
CA ARG A 41 19.94 -2.64 -37.06
C ARG A 41 19.60 -3.34 -38.37
N SER A 42 19.27 -4.63 -38.31
CA SER A 42 18.89 -5.45 -39.45
C SER A 42 17.46 -5.22 -39.94
N GLN A 43 16.61 -4.56 -39.13
CA GLN A 43 15.19 -4.37 -39.45
C GLN A 43 14.90 -2.96 -39.96
N PRO A 44 13.89 -2.80 -40.86
CA PRO A 44 13.39 -1.49 -41.25
C PRO A 44 13.09 -0.61 -40.04
N TYR A 45 13.51 0.65 -40.10
CA TYR A 45 13.32 1.67 -39.06
C TYR A 45 13.91 1.33 -37.67
N GLY A 46 14.64 0.22 -37.53
CA GLY A 46 15.16 -0.26 -36.24
C GLY A 46 14.23 -1.19 -35.46
N GLY A 47 13.15 -1.64 -36.09
CA GLY A 47 12.15 -2.53 -35.50
C GLY A 47 10.71 -2.04 -35.62
N SER A 48 9.77 -2.94 -35.35
CA SER A 48 8.32 -2.75 -35.53
C SER A 48 7.63 -1.89 -34.45
N ASP A 49 8.38 -1.04 -33.76
CA ASP A 49 7.90 -0.24 -32.63
C ASP A 49 8.65 1.10 -32.51
N LYS A 50 9.30 1.55 -33.59
CA LYS A 50 10.18 2.73 -33.60
C LYS A 50 9.58 3.93 -34.32
N SER A 51 9.97 5.12 -33.87
CA SER A 51 9.82 6.38 -34.58
C SER A 51 11.06 6.68 -35.44
N ASN A 52 10.95 7.69 -36.30
CA ASN A 52 11.98 8.08 -37.25
C ASN A 52 13.35 8.43 -36.63
N ASN A 53 13.39 8.74 -35.32
CA ASN A 53 14.56 9.11 -34.56
C ASN A 53 15.22 7.94 -33.80
N GLY A 54 14.68 6.72 -33.94
CA GLY A 54 15.25 5.49 -33.35
C GLY A 54 14.79 5.18 -31.93
N HIS A 55 13.95 6.02 -31.33
CA HIS A 55 13.25 5.70 -30.08
C HIS A 55 11.97 4.90 -30.35
N ARG A 56 11.48 4.20 -29.33
CA ARG A 56 10.11 3.68 -29.35
C ARG A 56 9.12 4.83 -29.36
N TYR A 57 8.02 4.67 -30.10
CA TYR A 57 7.06 5.74 -30.39
C TYR A 57 6.34 6.33 -29.16
N ASP A 58 6.35 5.62 -28.03
CA ASP A 58 5.72 5.97 -26.75
C ASP A 58 6.75 6.34 -25.65
N THR A 59 8.03 6.50 -26.00
CA THR A 59 9.11 6.78 -25.04
C THR A 59 8.92 8.12 -24.31
N ILE A 60 8.58 9.15 -25.07
CA ILE A 60 8.52 10.54 -24.59
C ILE A 60 7.57 10.74 -23.41
N PRO A 61 6.30 10.30 -23.44
CA PRO A 61 5.40 10.49 -22.31
C PRO A 61 5.91 9.79 -21.04
N MET A 62 6.48 8.58 -21.15
CA MET A 62 7.02 7.86 -19.99
C MET A 62 8.19 8.62 -19.35
N ALA A 63 9.14 9.08 -20.17
CA ALA A 63 10.29 9.83 -19.67
C ALA A 63 9.88 11.18 -19.09
N ASN A 64 8.98 11.90 -19.75
CA ASN A 64 8.47 13.18 -19.28
C ASN A 64 7.67 13.05 -17.98
N GLY A 65 6.97 11.94 -17.77
CA GLY A 65 6.32 11.63 -16.50
C GLY A 65 7.28 11.60 -15.32
N MET A 66 8.41 10.91 -15.50
CA MET A 66 9.48 10.89 -14.49
C MET A 66 10.05 12.30 -14.26
N ILE A 67 10.25 13.07 -15.34
CA ILE A 67 10.76 14.44 -15.27
C ILE A 67 9.80 15.37 -14.52
N ASN A 68 8.50 15.28 -14.80
CA ASN A 68 7.47 16.06 -14.13
C ASN A 68 7.37 15.72 -12.64
N ALA A 69 7.66 14.47 -12.25
CA ALA A 69 7.76 14.07 -10.85
C ALA A 69 9.05 14.55 -10.15
N GLY A 70 9.93 15.27 -10.85
CA GLY A 70 11.18 15.82 -10.34
C GLY A 70 12.37 14.86 -10.40
N MET A 71 12.28 13.77 -11.16
CA MET A 71 13.38 12.84 -11.42
C MET A 71 14.08 13.19 -12.75
N SER A 72 15.27 12.66 -13.02
CA SER A 72 15.79 12.64 -14.40
C SER A 72 15.40 11.34 -15.09
N CYS A 73 15.27 11.35 -16.40
CA CYS A 73 15.07 10.15 -17.20
C CYS A 73 15.85 10.26 -18.51
N GLN A 74 17.03 9.63 -18.55
CA GLN A 74 17.89 9.61 -19.74
C GLN A 74 17.54 8.44 -20.65
N LEU A 75 17.36 8.73 -21.94
CA LEU A 75 17.06 7.72 -22.95
C LEU A 75 18.36 7.07 -23.42
N ILE A 76 18.50 5.75 -23.23
CA ILE A 76 19.69 4.99 -23.61
C ILE A 76 19.32 3.78 -24.47
N HIS A 77 20.22 3.43 -25.39
CA HIS A 77 20.09 2.23 -26.23
C HIS A 77 21.09 1.17 -25.81
N TYR A 78 20.62 -0.06 -25.67
CA TYR A 78 21.47 -1.23 -25.49
C TYR A 78 22.01 -1.69 -26.85
N VAL A 79 23.34 -1.70 -26.97
CA VAL A 79 24.09 -2.26 -28.11
C VAL A 79 24.87 -3.46 -27.59
N HIS A 80 24.58 -4.65 -28.13
CA HIS A 80 25.02 -5.89 -27.49
C HIS A 80 26.56 -6.08 -27.49
N GLU A 81 27.26 -5.47 -28.44
CA GLU A 81 28.72 -5.43 -28.49
C GLU A 81 29.33 -4.56 -27.37
N GLU A 82 28.54 -3.67 -26.77
CA GLU A 82 28.94 -2.79 -25.67
C GLU A 82 28.43 -3.28 -24.30
N HIS A 83 28.01 -4.54 -24.17
CA HIS A 83 27.34 -5.07 -22.97
C HIS A 83 27.99 -4.63 -21.64
N ASP A 84 29.28 -4.91 -21.46
CA ASP A 84 29.96 -4.62 -20.19
C ASP A 84 29.99 -3.10 -19.92
N LYS A 85 30.27 -2.31 -20.95
CA LYS A 85 30.28 -0.85 -20.89
C LYS A 85 28.90 -0.28 -20.56
N PHE A 86 27.84 -0.84 -21.15
CA PHE A 86 26.46 -0.47 -20.89
C PHE A 86 26.10 -0.66 -19.41
N PHE A 87 26.40 -1.84 -18.87
CA PHE A 87 26.09 -2.14 -17.48
C PHE A 87 26.98 -1.37 -16.49
N GLU A 88 28.20 -0.97 -16.85
CA GLU A 88 28.99 -0.02 -16.05
C GLU A 88 28.32 1.36 -15.98
N VAL A 89 27.77 1.87 -17.09
CA VAL A 89 27.03 3.14 -17.08
C VAL A 89 25.75 3.01 -16.26
N CYS A 90 25.02 1.89 -16.39
CA CYS A 90 23.78 1.62 -15.65
C CYS A 90 23.90 1.73 -14.13
N LYS A 91 25.07 1.42 -13.54
CA LYS A 91 25.32 1.52 -12.09
C LYS A 91 25.24 2.95 -11.53
N ASN A 92 25.26 3.96 -12.39
CA ASN A 92 25.21 5.37 -12.00
C ASN A 92 23.77 5.93 -11.96
N PHE A 93 22.77 5.11 -12.28
CA PHE A 93 21.35 5.43 -12.15
C PHE A 93 20.75 4.83 -10.88
N ASP A 94 19.71 5.47 -10.36
CA ASP A 94 18.91 5.00 -9.23
C ASP A 94 17.80 4.02 -9.67
N PHE A 95 17.38 4.09 -10.94
CA PHE A 95 16.44 3.13 -11.54
C PHE A 95 16.57 3.02 -13.06
N ILE A 96 16.05 1.91 -13.61
CA ILE A 96 16.02 1.64 -15.05
C ILE A 96 14.62 1.17 -15.49
N ILE A 97 14.05 1.83 -16.50
CA ILE A 97 12.83 1.40 -17.18
C ILE A 97 13.23 0.65 -18.45
N VAL A 98 12.92 -0.64 -18.53
CA VAL A 98 13.26 -1.51 -19.66
C VAL A 98 12.14 -1.48 -20.69
N ARG A 99 12.48 -0.99 -21.89
CA ARG A 99 11.63 -0.96 -23.08
C ARG A 99 12.31 -1.69 -24.25
N CYS A 100 12.93 -2.84 -23.95
CA CYS A 100 13.47 -3.78 -24.92
C CYS A 100 12.51 -4.98 -25.09
N ASN A 101 11.89 -5.13 -26.25
CA ASN A 101 10.91 -6.21 -26.46
C ASN A 101 11.65 -7.56 -26.54
N PRO A 102 11.18 -8.62 -25.86
CA PRO A 102 11.81 -9.93 -25.94
C PRO A 102 12.04 -10.38 -27.39
N GLY A 103 13.26 -10.84 -27.67
CA GLY A 103 13.66 -11.28 -29.01
C GLY A 103 14.30 -10.19 -29.89
N GLN A 104 14.09 -8.90 -29.60
CA GLN A 104 14.77 -7.82 -30.35
C GLN A 104 16.29 -7.87 -30.17
N ILE A 105 16.78 -8.24 -28.99
CA ILE A 105 18.22 -8.42 -28.73
C ILE A 105 18.79 -9.51 -29.64
N LYS A 106 18.11 -10.66 -29.72
CA LYS A 106 18.50 -11.75 -30.61
C LYS A 106 18.41 -11.36 -32.08
N ALA A 107 17.38 -10.61 -32.49
CA ALA A 107 17.20 -10.15 -33.86
C ALA A 107 18.29 -9.17 -34.31
N ASP A 108 18.89 -8.42 -33.37
CA ASP A 108 20.04 -7.55 -33.63
C ASP A 108 21.39 -8.30 -33.58
N GLY A 109 21.40 -9.58 -33.18
CA GLY A 109 22.60 -10.43 -33.10
C GLY A 109 23.16 -10.63 -31.69
N GLY A 110 22.49 -10.11 -30.67
CA GLY A 110 22.86 -10.24 -29.26
C GLY A 110 22.27 -11.47 -28.54
N ASP A 111 22.62 -11.60 -27.26
CA ASP A 111 22.09 -12.63 -26.36
C ASP A 111 21.11 -11.98 -25.35
N GLN A 112 19.85 -12.42 -25.39
CA GLN A 112 18.80 -11.94 -24.49
C GLN A 112 19.07 -12.34 -23.03
N ASN A 113 19.52 -13.57 -22.79
CA ASN A 113 19.78 -14.06 -21.43
C ASN A 113 20.94 -13.28 -20.81
N LYS A 114 21.97 -12.96 -21.61
CA LYS A 114 23.08 -12.12 -21.16
C LYS A 114 22.58 -10.75 -20.69
N PHE A 115 21.68 -10.10 -21.43
CA PHE A 115 21.09 -8.82 -21.03
C PHE A 115 20.22 -8.94 -19.77
N ASP A 116 19.37 -9.96 -19.70
CA ASP A 116 18.49 -10.20 -18.56
C ASP A 116 19.31 -10.45 -17.27
N ASP A 117 20.41 -11.22 -17.38
CA ASP A 117 21.35 -11.45 -16.26
C ASP A 117 22.07 -10.16 -15.84
N GLY A 118 22.44 -9.30 -16.78
CA GLY A 118 22.97 -7.97 -16.47
C GLY A 118 21.97 -7.12 -15.69
N MET A 119 20.69 -7.10 -16.09
CA MET A 119 19.62 -6.39 -15.37
C MET A 119 19.34 -6.97 -13.97
N ARG A 120 19.40 -8.30 -13.81
CA ARG A 120 19.39 -8.93 -12.49
C ARG A 120 20.60 -8.52 -11.65
N GLY A 121 21.76 -8.37 -12.27
CA GLY A 121 22.97 -7.83 -11.66
C GLY A 121 22.77 -6.42 -11.12
N ILE A 122 22.14 -5.53 -11.90
CA ILE A 122 21.77 -4.17 -11.47
C ILE A 122 20.85 -4.21 -10.26
N ARG A 123 19.83 -5.08 -10.26
CA ARG A 123 18.93 -5.25 -9.10
C ARG A 123 19.63 -5.68 -7.82
N LYS A 124 20.63 -6.56 -7.93
CA LYS A 124 21.44 -6.98 -6.76
C LYS A 124 22.22 -5.83 -6.12
N LEU A 125 22.42 -4.73 -6.84
CA LEU A 125 23.05 -3.51 -6.32
C LEU A 125 22.04 -2.57 -5.63
N GLY A 126 20.76 -2.94 -5.56
CA GLY A 126 19.69 -2.11 -4.98
C GLY A 126 19.08 -1.11 -5.96
N ILE A 127 19.47 -1.14 -7.24
CA ILE A 127 18.91 -0.28 -8.29
C ILE A 127 17.65 -0.94 -8.84
N GLN A 128 16.53 -0.21 -8.83
CA GLN A 128 15.25 -0.77 -9.25
C GLN A 128 15.16 -0.87 -10.79
N VAL A 129 14.59 -1.97 -11.29
CA VAL A 129 14.39 -2.22 -12.73
C VAL A 129 12.91 -2.50 -13.00
N TRP A 130 12.30 -1.83 -13.97
CA TRP A 130 10.89 -1.97 -14.33
C TRP A 130 10.64 -2.25 -15.82
N PRO A 131 9.86 -3.30 -16.15
CA PRO A 131 9.72 -4.51 -15.34
C PRO A 131 11.08 -5.17 -15.11
N SER A 132 11.24 -5.92 -14.03
CA SER A 132 12.43 -6.76 -13.85
C SER A 132 12.41 -7.95 -14.83
N PRO A 133 13.57 -8.56 -15.15
CA PRO A 133 13.61 -9.77 -15.97
C PRO A 133 12.68 -10.87 -15.47
N ASP A 134 12.57 -11.06 -14.16
CA ASP A 134 11.73 -12.09 -13.56
C ASP A 134 10.24 -11.79 -13.72
N VAL A 135 9.85 -10.52 -13.67
CA VAL A 135 8.47 -10.10 -14.01
C VAL A 135 8.18 -10.36 -15.48
N MET A 136 9.09 -10.00 -16.38
CA MET A 136 8.92 -10.28 -17.82
C MET A 136 8.81 -11.78 -18.11
N GLU A 137 9.62 -12.60 -17.44
CA GLU A 137 9.64 -14.05 -17.62
C GLU A 137 8.41 -14.76 -17.09
N LYS A 138 7.87 -14.34 -15.92
CA LYS A 138 6.75 -15.04 -15.29
C LYS A 138 5.39 -14.41 -15.59
N MET A 139 5.29 -13.08 -15.56
CA MET A 139 4.02 -12.40 -15.85
C MET A 139 3.76 -12.31 -17.35
N GLY A 140 4.81 -12.13 -18.17
CA GLY A 140 4.67 -12.10 -19.63
C GLY A 140 4.52 -13.47 -20.29
N ALA A 141 4.85 -14.55 -19.60
CA ALA A 141 4.68 -15.91 -20.09
C ALA A 141 3.22 -16.35 -20.10
N LYS A 142 2.86 -17.25 -21.03
CA LYS A 142 1.48 -17.76 -21.09
C LYS A 142 1.15 -18.69 -19.91
N ASP A 143 2.12 -19.31 -19.23
CA ASP A 143 1.82 -20.12 -18.02
C ASP A 143 1.20 -19.31 -16.90
N ALA A 144 1.35 -17.97 -16.90
CA ALA A 144 0.66 -17.06 -16.00
C ALA A 144 -0.85 -17.37 -15.93
N LEU A 145 -1.47 -17.77 -17.05
CA LEU A 145 -2.89 -18.15 -17.11
C LEU A 145 -3.22 -19.39 -16.29
N CYS A 146 -2.29 -20.35 -16.22
CA CYS A 146 -2.42 -21.55 -15.40
C CYS A 146 -2.23 -21.21 -13.91
N LYS A 147 -1.33 -20.28 -13.60
CA LYS A 147 -1.07 -19.83 -12.23
C LYS A 147 -2.25 -19.09 -11.60
N VAL A 148 -3.01 -18.36 -12.41
CA VAL A 148 -4.21 -17.64 -11.96
C VAL A 148 -5.52 -18.42 -12.20
N ALA A 149 -5.45 -19.70 -12.59
CA ALA A 149 -6.60 -20.49 -13.05
C ALA A 149 -7.74 -20.59 -12.04
N THR A 150 -7.43 -20.57 -10.74
CA THR A 150 -8.42 -20.67 -9.64
C THR A 150 -8.87 -19.30 -9.12
N MET A 151 -8.36 -18.19 -9.68
CA MET A 151 -8.81 -16.84 -9.33
C MET A 151 -10.15 -16.52 -10.01
N ASN A 152 -10.81 -15.43 -9.64
CA ASN A 152 -12.11 -15.07 -10.26
C ASN A 152 -11.95 -14.78 -11.76
N ILE A 153 -10.80 -14.24 -12.14
CA ILE A 153 -10.35 -14.01 -13.53
C ILE A 153 -9.78 -15.26 -14.21
N GLY A 154 -9.79 -16.41 -13.54
CA GLY A 154 -9.20 -17.66 -14.01
C GLY A 154 -10.17 -18.62 -14.68
N LEU A 155 -9.59 -19.58 -15.39
CA LEU A 155 -10.25 -20.77 -15.93
C LEU A 155 -9.55 -22.02 -15.38
N GLU A 156 -10.21 -22.75 -14.48
CA GLU A 156 -9.65 -23.92 -13.78
C GLU A 156 -9.18 -25.03 -14.74
N ASP A 157 -9.77 -25.10 -15.93
CA ASP A 157 -9.40 -26.07 -16.98
C ASP A 157 -8.33 -25.53 -17.94
N THR A 158 -7.51 -24.58 -17.49
CA THR A 158 -6.31 -24.09 -18.21
C THR A 158 -5.10 -24.92 -17.80
N LEU A 159 -4.47 -25.57 -18.77
CA LEU A 159 -3.34 -26.48 -18.55
C LEU A 159 -2.06 -25.97 -19.23
N ALA A 160 -0.91 -26.32 -18.69
CA ALA A 160 0.39 -26.09 -19.32
C ALA A 160 1.11 -27.43 -19.54
N TYR A 161 1.73 -27.57 -20.70
CA TYR A 161 2.49 -28.76 -21.09
C TYR A 161 3.94 -28.37 -21.40
N TYR A 162 4.89 -29.16 -20.89
CA TYR A 162 6.33 -28.90 -21.03
C TYR A 162 7.07 -30.02 -21.76
N SER A 163 6.39 -31.13 -22.08
CA SER A 163 6.92 -32.23 -22.87
C SER A 163 5.95 -32.67 -23.97
N PRO A 164 6.45 -33.24 -25.08
CA PRO A 164 5.61 -33.78 -26.15
C PRO A 164 4.59 -34.81 -25.65
N GLU A 165 4.98 -35.67 -24.71
CA GLU A 165 4.15 -36.74 -24.18
C GLU A 165 2.99 -36.17 -23.32
N GLU A 166 3.29 -35.21 -22.45
CA GLU A 166 2.26 -34.51 -21.66
C GLU A 166 1.27 -33.78 -22.56
N PHE A 167 1.77 -33.06 -23.57
CA PHE A 167 0.92 -32.35 -24.52
C PHE A 167 0.02 -33.31 -25.30
N ALA A 168 0.58 -34.36 -25.90
CA ALA A 168 -0.20 -35.30 -26.69
C ALA A 168 -1.30 -35.98 -25.86
N ALA A 169 -0.99 -36.42 -24.63
CA ALA A 169 -1.96 -37.07 -23.76
C ALA A 169 -3.02 -36.08 -23.20
N GLY A 170 -2.59 -34.89 -22.79
CA GLY A 170 -3.46 -33.87 -22.22
C GLY A 170 -4.39 -33.27 -23.27
N PHE A 171 -3.84 -32.84 -24.40
CA PHE A 171 -4.59 -32.23 -25.51
C PHE A 171 -5.67 -33.17 -26.05
N LYS A 172 -5.37 -34.47 -26.23
CA LYS A 172 -6.37 -35.45 -26.66
C LYS A 172 -7.56 -35.53 -25.69
N LYS A 173 -7.34 -35.38 -24.39
CA LYS A 173 -8.41 -35.40 -23.38
C LYS A 173 -9.21 -34.10 -23.35
N THR A 174 -8.54 -32.95 -23.36
CA THR A 174 -9.21 -31.64 -23.32
C THR A 174 -9.99 -31.38 -24.61
N MET A 175 -9.40 -31.71 -25.77
CA MET A 175 -10.04 -31.54 -27.07
C MET A 175 -11.25 -32.45 -27.25
N ALA A 176 -11.23 -33.66 -26.69
CA ALA A 176 -12.37 -34.57 -26.67
C ALA A 176 -13.56 -34.03 -25.86
N PHE A 177 -13.31 -33.13 -24.92
CA PHE A 177 -14.33 -32.59 -24.03
C PHE A 177 -15.01 -31.33 -24.58
N GLN A 178 -14.26 -30.39 -25.16
CA GLN A 178 -14.81 -29.13 -25.66
C GLN A 178 -13.78 -28.35 -26.53
N PRO A 179 -14.21 -27.35 -27.33
CA PRO A 179 -13.32 -26.46 -28.09
C PRO A 179 -12.20 -25.83 -27.24
N ARG A 180 -10.97 -25.78 -27.79
CA ARG A 180 -9.76 -25.35 -27.08
C ARG A 180 -9.05 -24.20 -27.78
N VAL A 181 -8.20 -23.51 -27.03
CA VAL A 181 -7.24 -22.52 -27.52
C VAL A 181 -5.85 -22.95 -27.07
N ILE A 182 -4.99 -23.29 -28.02
CA ILE A 182 -3.59 -23.64 -27.76
C ILE A 182 -2.72 -22.42 -28.00
N LYS A 183 -1.87 -22.08 -27.03
CA LYS A 183 -1.00 -20.88 -27.07
C LYS A 183 0.44 -21.30 -26.85
N GLN A 184 1.34 -20.89 -27.74
CA GLN A 184 2.78 -20.95 -27.45
C GLN A 184 3.16 -19.97 -26.34
N ASN A 185 4.28 -20.24 -25.65
CA ASN A 185 4.72 -19.42 -24.52
C ASN A 185 5.08 -17.98 -24.91
N ARG A 186 5.95 -17.81 -25.93
CA ARG A 186 6.40 -16.50 -26.39
C ARG A 186 6.01 -16.30 -27.84
N GLY A 187 5.15 -15.33 -28.07
CA GLY A 187 4.66 -14.95 -29.39
C GLY A 187 3.97 -13.60 -29.30
N SER A 188 3.90 -12.91 -30.43
CA SER A 188 3.24 -11.60 -30.52
C SER A 188 2.20 -11.63 -31.63
N SER A 189 1.18 -10.76 -31.54
CA SER A 189 0.20 -10.56 -32.61
C SER A 189 -0.49 -11.86 -33.08
N GLY A 190 -0.88 -12.73 -32.15
CA GLY A 190 -1.65 -13.93 -32.46
C GLY A 190 -0.88 -15.10 -33.10
N GLU A 191 0.43 -14.97 -33.33
CA GLU A 191 1.25 -16.07 -33.84
C GLU A 191 1.28 -17.24 -32.85
N GLY A 192 1.04 -18.46 -33.35
CA GLY A 192 1.03 -19.68 -32.52
C GLY A 192 -0.07 -19.70 -31.45
N ILE A 193 -1.15 -18.94 -31.67
CA ILE A 193 -2.40 -19.04 -30.92
C ILE A 193 -3.44 -19.70 -31.85
N TRP A 194 -3.86 -20.91 -31.49
CA TRP A 194 -4.71 -21.77 -32.29
C TRP A 194 -6.06 -21.97 -31.62
N ILE A 195 -7.13 -21.61 -32.32
CA ILE A 195 -8.50 -21.91 -31.92
C ILE A 195 -8.90 -23.22 -32.59
N ILE A 196 -9.35 -24.19 -31.79
CA ILE A 196 -9.47 -25.58 -32.23
C ILE A 196 -10.84 -26.14 -31.89
N LYS A 197 -11.48 -26.75 -32.89
CA LYS A 197 -12.75 -27.49 -32.76
C LYS A 197 -12.62 -28.88 -33.39
N LEU A 198 -13.27 -29.88 -32.81
CA LEU A 198 -13.51 -31.15 -33.51
C LEU A 198 -14.48 -30.92 -34.66
N LYS A 199 -14.10 -31.32 -35.87
CA LYS A 199 -14.89 -31.12 -37.09
C LYS A 199 -16.24 -31.83 -37.03
N GLU A 200 -16.28 -33.04 -36.46
CA GLU A 200 -17.49 -33.83 -36.30
C GLU A 200 -18.29 -33.46 -35.03
N GLY A 201 -17.75 -32.60 -34.16
CA GLY A 201 -18.42 -32.13 -32.94
C GLY A 201 -18.73 -33.23 -31.91
N ASN A 202 -18.03 -34.36 -31.99
CA ASN A 202 -18.26 -35.57 -31.18
C ASN A 202 -17.75 -35.46 -29.72
N TYR A 203 -17.98 -34.35 -29.03
CA TYR A 203 -17.50 -34.09 -27.66
C TYR A 203 -18.10 -35.04 -26.60
N CYS A 204 -17.31 -35.44 -25.59
CA CYS A 204 -17.78 -36.24 -24.46
C CYS A 204 -18.49 -35.38 -23.40
N ALA A 205 -19.36 -36.00 -22.59
CA ALA A 205 -20.20 -35.26 -21.64
C ALA A 205 -19.42 -34.83 -20.39
N SER A 206 -18.36 -35.55 -20.03
CA SER A 206 -17.51 -35.25 -18.88
C SER A 206 -16.03 -35.31 -19.23
N TYR A 207 -15.23 -34.45 -18.60
CA TYR A 207 -13.78 -34.42 -18.80
C TYR A 207 -13.14 -35.77 -18.49
N GLY A 208 -12.31 -36.29 -19.39
CA GLY A 208 -11.58 -37.54 -19.23
C GLY A 208 -12.35 -38.82 -19.58
N GLU A 209 -13.64 -38.73 -19.94
CA GLU A 209 -14.45 -39.86 -20.41
C GLU A 209 -13.91 -40.45 -21.72
N ARG A 210 -13.32 -39.59 -22.56
CA ARG A 210 -12.75 -39.92 -23.86
C ARG A 210 -11.38 -39.26 -24.02
N SER A 211 -10.57 -39.80 -24.93
CA SER A 211 -9.42 -39.13 -25.52
C SER A 211 -9.56 -39.19 -27.04
N CYS A 212 -9.18 -38.12 -27.75
CA CYS A 212 -9.23 -38.15 -29.20
C CYS A 212 -8.27 -39.18 -29.80
N GLU A 213 -8.68 -39.82 -30.88
CA GLU A 213 -7.79 -40.63 -31.73
C GLU A 213 -7.00 -39.74 -32.69
N ASP A 214 -5.81 -40.18 -33.13
CA ASP A 214 -4.95 -39.37 -34.01
C ASP A 214 -5.59 -39.03 -35.34
N GLY A 215 -6.51 -39.85 -35.84
CA GLY A 215 -7.18 -39.65 -37.13
C GLY A 215 -8.36 -38.68 -37.10
N GLU A 216 -8.81 -38.27 -35.91
CA GLU A 216 -9.96 -37.36 -35.79
C GLU A 216 -9.63 -35.97 -36.37
N LYS A 217 -10.59 -35.38 -37.09
CA LYS A 217 -10.38 -34.12 -37.82
C LYS A 217 -10.66 -32.90 -36.95
N LEU A 218 -9.76 -31.93 -37.04
CA LEU A 218 -9.79 -30.64 -36.37
C LEU A 218 -10.07 -29.53 -37.40
N LEU A 219 -10.86 -28.55 -36.98
CA LEU A 219 -10.93 -27.22 -37.59
C LEU A 219 -10.03 -26.31 -36.76
N LEU A 220 -8.98 -25.78 -37.39
CA LEU A 220 -7.96 -24.95 -36.76
C LEU A 220 -8.04 -23.54 -37.32
N MET A 221 -7.97 -22.53 -36.46
CA MET A 221 -7.81 -21.14 -36.86
C MET A 221 -6.61 -20.52 -36.15
N GLU A 222 -5.64 -19.99 -36.90
CA GLU A 222 -4.55 -19.20 -36.33
C GLU A 222 -5.01 -17.76 -36.07
N ALA A 223 -4.85 -17.29 -34.83
CA ALA A 223 -5.30 -15.94 -34.44
C ALA A 223 -4.50 -14.80 -35.11
N ASN A 224 -3.35 -15.10 -35.72
CA ASN A 224 -2.50 -14.10 -36.39
C ASN A 224 -3.24 -13.38 -37.52
N ASP A 225 -3.95 -14.12 -38.37
CA ASP A 225 -4.64 -13.60 -39.54
C ASP A 225 -6.02 -14.23 -39.79
N ASN A 226 -6.54 -15.01 -38.84
CA ASN A 226 -7.77 -15.81 -38.96
C ASN A 226 -7.69 -16.88 -40.08
N HIS A 227 -6.49 -17.33 -40.46
CA HIS A 227 -6.35 -18.44 -41.41
C HIS A 227 -6.95 -19.71 -40.83
N GLU A 228 -7.87 -20.33 -41.58
CA GLU A 228 -8.46 -21.62 -41.25
C GLU A 228 -7.84 -22.74 -42.08
N GLU A 229 -7.50 -23.85 -41.42
CA GLU A 229 -7.03 -25.08 -42.07
C GLU A 229 -7.53 -26.33 -41.33
N GLU A 230 -7.57 -27.47 -42.04
CA GLU A 230 -8.07 -28.73 -41.49
C GLU A 230 -6.94 -29.75 -41.37
N HIS A 231 -6.72 -30.25 -40.15
CA HIS A 231 -5.74 -31.28 -39.88
C HIS A 231 -6.31 -32.35 -38.96
N THR A 232 -5.67 -33.50 -38.90
CA THR A 232 -5.95 -34.51 -37.89
C THR A 232 -5.33 -34.12 -36.54
N VAL A 233 -5.82 -34.73 -35.45
CA VAL A 233 -5.22 -34.58 -34.11
C VAL A 233 -3.73 -34.94 -34.12
N GLY A 234 -3.36 -36.04 -34.80
CA GLY A 234 -1.97 -36.47 -34.90
C GLY A 234 -1.08 -35.48 -35.66
N GLU A 235 -1.59 -34.93 -36.77
CA GLU A 235 -0.90 -33.91 -37.58
C GLU A 235 -0.65 -32.62 -36.78
N PHE A 236 -1.64 -32.14 -36.02
CA PHE A 236 -1.49 -30.95 -35.19
C PHE A 236 -0.51 -31.17 -34.03
N ILE A 237 -0.54 -32.35 -33.39
CA ILE A 237 0.42 -32.68 -32.33
C ILE A 237 1.84 -32.69 -32.91
N GLU A 238 2.06 -33.34 -34.05
CA GLU A 238 3.35 -33.36 -34.73
C GLU A 238 3.80 -31.95 -35.11
N PHE A 239 2.90 -31.09 -35.61
CA PHE A 239 3.20 -29.69 -35.91
C PHE A 239 3.65 -28.91 -34.67
N CYS A 240 2.92 -28.99 -33.57
CA CYS A 240 3.28 -28.32 -32.33
C CYS A 240 4.62 -28.80 -31.75
N VAL A 241 4.97 -30.08 -31.91
CA VAL A 241 6.20 -30.66 -31.36
C VAL A 241 7.41 -30.48 -32.29
N ASN A 242 7.26 -30.86 -33.56
CA ASN A 242 8.34 -31.00 -34.53
C ASN A 242 8.25 -30.00 -35.69
N GLY A 243 7.19 -29.18 -35.75
CA GLY A 243 6.97 -28.21 -36.82
C GLY A 243 6.47 -28.86 -38.09
N ARG A 244 6.73 -28.20 -39.22
CA ARG A 244 6.34 -28.69 -40.54
C ARG A 244 7.21 -29.87 -40.95
N THR A 245 6.68 -31.08 -40.84
CA THR A 245 7.28 -32.34 -41.27
C THR A 245 6.35 -33.05 -42.26
N SER A 246 6.83 -34.12 -42.90
CA SER A 246 5.95 -34.96 -43.73
C SER A 246 4.82 -35.64 -42.94
N LYS A 247 4.95 -35.72 -41.61
CA LYS A 247 3.95 -36.31 -40.71
C LYS A 247 2.95 -35.28 -40.19
N SER A 248 3.30 -33.99 -40.17
CA SER A 248 2.36 -32.93 -39.78
C SER A 248 1.38 -32.57 -40.90
N GLY A 249 1.60 -33.05 -42.11
CA GLY A 249 0.85 -32.62 -43.30
C GLY A 249 1.35 -31.28 -43.86
N GLU A 250 0.63 -30.73 -44.83
CA GLU A 250 0.96 -29.46 -45.50
C GLU A 250 0.27 -28.29 -44.80
N TRP A 251 1.06 -27.34 -44.28
CA TRP A 251 0.57 -26.16 -43.53
C TRP A 251 0.72 -24.90 -44.37
N THR A 252 -0.35 -24.08 -44.43
CA THR A 252 -0.36 -22.80 -45.16
C THR A 252 -0.42 -21.57 -44.25
N SER A 253 -0.67 -21.77 -42.95
CA SER A 253 -0.55 -20.76 -41.91
C SER A 253 0.83 -20.10 -41.83
N LYS A 254 0.95 -19.04 -41.02
CA LYS A 254 2.24 -18.37 -40.76
C LYS A 254 3.01 -19.05 -39.64
N GLY A 255 2.32 -19.55 -38.62
CA GLY A 255 2.92 -20.31 -37.54
C GLY A 255 3.76 -21.49 -38.07
N VAL A 256 4.93 -21.72 -37.47
CA VAL A 256 5.86 -22.77 -37.91
C VAL A 256 5.89 -24.01 -37.02
N GLY A 257 5.13 -24.01 -35.92
CA GLY A 257 5.11 -25.09 -34.94
C GLY A 257 6.36 -25.09 -34.05
N LYS A 258 6.73 -26.27 -33.52
CA LYS A 258 7.91 -26.48 -32.64
C LYS A 258 7.88 -25.72 -31.30
N TYR A 259 6.72 -25.57 -30.70
CA TYR A 259 6.53 -24.76 -29.49
C TYR A 259 7.17 -25.36 -28.22
N LEU A 260 7.64 -26.61 -28.29
CA LEU A 260 8.36 -27.30 -27.21
C LEU A 260 9.86 -27.49 -27.49
N GLU A 261 10.39 -26.91 -28.59
CA GLU A 261 11.80 -27.06 -28.97
C GLU A 261 12.75 -26.49 -27.90
N GLY A 262 13.82 -27.22 -27.60
CA GLY A 262 14.79 -26.86 -26.55
C GLY A 262 14.33 -27.17 -25.11
N GLY A 263 13.07 -27.60 -24.92
CA GLY A 263 12.52 -27.95 -23.62
C GLY A 263 12.24 -26.75 -22.72
N LYS A 264 11.77 -27.04 -21.49
CA LYS A 264 11.31 -26.03 -20.52
C LYS A 264 12.35 -24.95 -20.22
N GLU A 265 13.63 -25.32 -20.09
CA GLU A 265 14.72 -24.39 -19.79
C GLU A 265 14.95 -23.38 -20.93
N ALA A 266 14.69 -23.78 -22.18
CA ALA A 266 14.73 -22.88 -23.33
C ALA A 266 13.42 -22.09 -23.53
N GLY A 267 12.44 -22.24 -22.63
CA GLY A 267 11.12 -21.61 -22.71
C GLY A 267 10.06 -22.42 -23.48
N GLY A 268 10.37 -23.65 -23.88
CA GLY A 268 9.45 -24.55 -24.58
C GLY A 268 8.25 -24.93 -23.70
N GLN A 269 7.06 -24.51 -24.12
CA GLN A 269 5.82 -24.70 -23.38
C GLN A 269 4.60 -24.41 -24.27
N LEU A 270 3.52 -25.17 -24.05
CA LEU A 270 2.18 -24.90 -24.59
C LEU A 270 1.16 -24.69 -23.47
N VAL A 271 0.26 -23.72 -23.65
CA VAL A 271 -0.90 -23.51 -22.80
C VAL A 271 -2.16 -23.93 -23.54
N ASP A 272 -3.01 -24.67 -22.84
CA ASP A 272 -4.27 -25.21 -23.33
C ASP A 272 -5.42 -24.65 -22.49
N GLN A 273 -6.16 -23.72 -23.07
CA GLN A 273 -7.26 -23.01 -22.43
C GLN A 273 -8.58 -23.32 -23.13
N ARG A 274 -9.68 -23.30 -22.39
CA ARG A 274 -11.02 -23.42 -23.00
C ARG A 274 -11.29 -22.28 -23.97
N PHE A 275 -11.91 -22.58 -25.11
CA PHE A 275 -12.41 -21.55 -26.00
C PHE A 275 -13.66 -20.86 -25.41
N CYS A 276 -13.61 -19.53 -25.29
CA CYS A 276 -14.73 -18.71 -24.84
C CYS A 276 -15.47 -18.13 -26.06
N PRO A 277 -16.71 -18.59 -26.36
CA PRO A 277 -17.38 -18.26 -27.62
C PRO A 277 -17.78 -16.78 -27.74
N ARG A 278 -17.92 -16.06 -26.62
CA ARG A 278 -18.23 -14.62 -26.63
C ARG A 278 -17.05 -13.74 -27.02
N ILE A 279 -15.89 -14.30 -27.40
CA ILE A 279 -14.79 -13.52 -28.01
C ILE A 279 -15.24 -12.74 -29.26
N VAL A 280 -16.29 -13.20 -29.95
CA VAL A 280 -16.92 -12.48 -31.07
C VAL A 280 -17.57 -11.15 -30.67
N GLU A 281 -17.87 -10.98 -29.37
CA GLU A 281 -18.34 -9.73 -28.79
C GLU A 281 -17.17 -8.77 -28.52
N GLY A 282 -15.94 -9.30 -28.49
CA GLY A 282 -14.69 -8.58 -28.30
C GLY A 282 -13.99 -8.90 -26.98
N GLU A 283 -12.70 -8.60 -26.94
CA GLU A 283 -11.87 -8.65 -25.73
C GLU A 283 -11.71 -7.26 -25.13
N LEU A 284 -11.56 -7.17 -23.81
CA LEU A 284 -11.29 -5.92 -23.09
C LEU A 284 -9.83 -5.88 -22.67
N ARG A 285 -9.06 -4.93 -23.19
CA ARG A 285 -7.72 -4.62 -22.71
C ARG A 285 -7.77 -3.53 -21.66
N TYR A 286 -7.37 -3.85 -20.45
CA TYR A 286 -7.21 -2.89 -19.36
C TYR A 286 -5.78 -2.36 -19.39
N ASN A 287 -5.61 -1.04 -19.45
CA ASN A 287 -4.30 -0.39 -19.37
C ASN A 287 -4.05 0.06 -17.94
N LEU A 288 -2.93 -0.38 -17.35
CA LEU A 288 -2.60 -0.10 -15.96
C LEU A 288 -1.25 0.62 -15.84
N VAL A 289 -1.21 1.52 -14.87
CA VAL A 289 0.01 2.13 -14.34
C VAL A 289 0.14 1.67 -12.89
N GLY A 290 1.07 0.76 -12.60
CA GLY A 290 1.08 0.08 -11.31
C GLY A 290 -0.25 -0.65 -11.08
N ASP A 291 -0.96 -0.29 -10.03
CA ASP A 291 -2.30 -0.80 -9.70
C ASP A 291 -3.46 0.06 -10.24
N ALA A 292 -3.17 1.23 -10.81
CA ALA A 292 -4.18 2.15 -11.30
C ALA A 292 -4.63 1.79 -12.73
N LEU A 293 -5.92 1.50 -12.89
CA LEU A 293 -6.55 1.42 -14.21
C LEU A 293 -6.65 2.83 -14.81
N VAL A 294 -6.07 3.02 -16.00
CA VAL A 294 -6.06 4.33 -16.67
C VAL A 294 -6.93 4.40 -17.91
N GLY A 295 -7.32 3.26 -18.47
CA GLY A 295 -8.21 3.21 -19.62
C GLY A 295 -8.51 1.78 -20.07
N ILE A 296 -9.65 1.61 -20.75
CA ILE A 296 -10.13 0.31 -21.25
C ILE A 296 -10.22 0.39 -22.77
N ILE A 297 -9.74 -0.64 -23.46
CA ILE A 297 -9.86 -0.77 -24.92
C ILE A 297 -10.70 -2.01 -25.20
N HIS A 298 -11.87 -1.81 -25.79
CA HIS A 298 -12.68 -2.91 -26.31
C HIS A 298 -12.27 -3.19 -27.75
N LYS A 299 -11.73 -4.39 -28.00
CA LYS A 299 -11.27 -4.83 -29.31
C LYS A 299 -12.24 -5.87 -29.84
N LYS A 300 -13.07 -5.47 -30.80
CA LYS A 300 -14.07 -6.34 -31.40
C LYS A 300 -13.56 -6.89 -32.73
N PRO A 301 -13.53 -8.22 -32.93
CA PRO A 301 -13.19 -8.81 -34.23
C PRO A 301 -14.04 -8.21 -35.37
N LYS A 302 -13.51 -8.27 -36.60
CA LYS A 302 -14.31 -7.99 -37.79
C LYS A 302 -15.53 -8.90 -37.81
N GLU A 303 -16.66 -8.45 -38.36
CA GLU A 303 -17.85 -9.28 -38.52
C GLU A 303 -17.50 -10.61 -39.21
N GLY A 304 -17.93 -11.73 -38.60
CA GLY A 304 -17.61 -13.10 -39.03
C GLY A 304 -16.23 -13.62 -38.60
N GLY A 305 -15.37 -12.77 -38.03
CA GLY A 305 -14.05 -13.14 -37.50
C GLY A 305 -14.07 -13.44 -36.00
N ILE A 306 -12.97 -14.02 -35.51
CA ILE A 306 -12.81 -14.43 -34.10
C ILE A 306 -11.57 -13.76 -33.47
N SER A 307 -10.55 -13.40 -34.26
CA SER A 307 -9.38 -12.65 -33.78
C SER A 307 -9.62 -11.14 -33.77
N ALA A 308 -9.19 -10.50 -32.67
CA ALA A 308 -9.17 -9.06 -32.49
C ALA A 308 -7.77 -8.43 -32.68
N VAL A 309 -6.82 -9.17 -33.28
CA VAL A 309 -5.43 -8.71 -33.49
C VAL A 309 -5.36 -7.58 -34.52
N GLY A 310 -4.45 -6.63 -34.31
CA GLY A 310 -4.23 -5.50 -35.23
C GLY A 310 -3.94 -5.96 -36.66
N GLY A 311 -4.60 -5.33 -37.65
CA GLY A 311 -4.49 -5.70 -39.06
C GLY A 311 -5.54 -6.68 -39.58
N THR A 312 -6.34 -7.29 -38.70
CA THR A 312 -7.42 -8.22 -39.09
C THR A 312 -8.76 -7.52 -39.41
N GLY A 313 -8.80 -6.18 -39.31
CA GLY A 313 -10.02 -5.38 -39.51
C GLY A 313 -10.89 -5.25 -38.26
N SER A 314 -10.35 -5.53 -37.07
CA SER A 314 -11.04 -5.35 -35.79
C SER A 314 -11.37 -3.87 -35.53
N VAL A 315 -12.46 -3.63 -34.81
CA VAL A 315 -12.90 -2.31 -34.37
C VAL A 315 -12.45 -2.09 -32.93
N TYR A 316 -11.82 -0.94 -32.67
CA TYR A 316 -11.29 -0.57 -31.37
C TYR A 316 -12.14 0.57 -30.79
N THR A 317 -12.64 0.39 -29.57
CA THR A 317 -13.34 1.43 -28.83
C THR A 317 -12.59 1.71 -27.52
N TYR A 318 -12.38 3.00 -27.24
CA TYR A 318 -11.59 3.45 -26.09
C TYR A 318 -12.54 4.04 -25.05
N TYR A 319 -12.39 3.58 -23.81
CA TYR A 319 -13.18 4.01 -22.67
C TYR A 319 -12.28 4.49 -21.54
N GLY A 320 -12.84 5.36 -20.69
CA GLY A 320 -12.21 5.76 -19.44
C GLY A 320 -12.20 4.62 -18.40
N PRO A 321 -11.44 4.76 -17.31
CA PRO A 321 -11.33 3.73 -16.27
C PRO A 321 -12.62 3.51 -15.45
N GLU A 322 -13.54 4.48 -15.47
CA GLU A 322 -14.82 4.46 -14.73
C GLU A 322 -16.01 4.00 -15.58
N GLU A 323 -15.78 3.41 -16.75
CA GLU A 323 -16.83 3.03 -17.69
C GLU A 323 -17.90 2.10 -17.05
N PRO A 324 -19.17 2.56 -16.94
CA PRO A 324 -20.24 1.79 -16.29
C PRO A 324 -20.50 0.43 -16.92
N LEU A 325 -20.29 0.27 -18.25
CA LEU A 325 -20.51 -1.01 -18.94
C LEU A 325 -19.66 -2.15 -18.38
N PHE A 326 -18.47 -1.84 -17.82
CA PHE A 326 -17.52 -2.83 -17.33
C PHE A 326 -17.31 -2.76 -15.81
N ALA A 327 -18.14 -1.99 -15.08
CA ALA A 327 -17.97 -1.74 -13.66
C ALA A 327 -17.89 -3.02 -12.81
N ALA A 328 -18.63 -4.08 -13.17
CA ALA A 328 -18.56 -5.37 -12.46
C ALA A 328 -17.18 -6.03 -12.59
N LEU A 329 -16.64 -6.09 -13.82
CA LEU A 329 -15.28 -6.57 -14.06
C LEU A 329 -14.24 -5.68 -13.38
N THR A 330 -14.32 -4.36 -13.56
CA THR A 330 -13.40 -3.40 -12.95
C THR A 330 -13.33 -3.57 -11.43
N ASN A 331 -14.49 -3.63 -10.76
CA ASN A 331 -14.55 -3.79 -9.32
C ASN A 331 -13.99 -5.14 -8.85
N ASN A 332 -14.35 -6.24 -9.52
CA ASN A 332 -13.85 -7.56 -9.14
C ASN A 332 -12.33 -7.65 -9.35
N PHE A 333 -11.85 -7.24 -10.53
CA PHE A 333 -10.43 -7.32 -10.83
C PHE A 333 -9.58 -6.44 -9.91
N LEU A 334 -9.88 -5.14 -9.81
CA LEU A 334 -9.04 -4.21 -9.05
C LEU A 334 -9.11 -4.44 -7.54
N LYS A 335 -10.29 -4.77 -7.00
CA LYS A 335 -10.49 -4.88 -5.54
C LYS A 335 -10.27 -6.28 -4.98
N LYS A 336 -10.44 -7.32 -5.79
CA LYS A 336 -10.35 -8.72 -5.33
C LYS A 336 -9.14 -9.44 -5.91
N ASP A 337 -8.93 -9.36 -7.22
CA ASP A 337 -7.94 -10.22 -7.88
C ASP A 337 -6.53 -9.61 -7.95
N LEU A 338 -6.42 -8.29 -8.19
CA LEU A 338 -5.16 -7.62 -8.53
C LEU A 338 -4.04 -7.85 -7.49
N GLN A 339 -4.35 -7.72 -6.20
CA GLN A 339 -3.40 -7.94 -5.10
C GLN A 339 -2.88 -9.39 -5.02
N HIS A 340 -3.57 -10.35 -5.64
CA HIS A 340 -3.21 -11.76 -5.65
C HIS A 340 -2.49 -12.19 -6.95
N VAL A 341 -2.47 -11.35 -8.00
CA VAL A 341 -1.82 -11.67 -9.27
C VAL A 341 -0.33 -11.93 -9.07
N MET A 342 0.42 -10.97 -8.50
CA MET A 342 1.87 -11.13 -8.32
C MET A 342 2.23 -12.31 -7.41
N PRO A 343 1.57 -12.53 -6.25
CA PRO A 343 1.75 -13.75 -5.46
C PRO A 343 1.48 -15.05 -6.22
N ALA A 344 0.38 -15.13 -6.99
CA ALA A 344 0.05 -16.33 -7.76
C ALA A 344 1.13 -16.67 -8.81
N LEU A 345 1.79 -15.64 -9.35
CA LEU A 345 2.89 -15.76 -10.29
C LEU A 345 4.26 -16.05 -9.61
N GLY A 346 4.30 -16.17 -8.28
CA GLY A 346 5.56 -16.34 -7.55
C GLY A 346 6.46 -15.10 -7.63
N LEU A 347 5.85 -13.92 -7.58
CA LEU A 347 6.44 -12.60 -7.69
C LEU A 347 5.98 -11.68 -6.54
N ALA A 348 5.66 -12.22 -5.36
CA ALA A 348 5.10 -11.45 -4.23
C ALA A 348 5.98 -10.26 -3.80
N ASP A 349 7.30 -10.37 -3.98
CA ASP A 349 8.28 -9.33 -3.63
C ASP A 349 8.59 -8.36 -4.79
N GLU A 350 8.00 -8.56 -5.96
CA GLU A 350 8.15 -7.65 -7.09
C GLU A 350 7.02 -6.61 -7.12
N PRO A 351 7.33 -5.34 -7.46
CA PRO A 351 6.28 -4.37 -7.75
C PRO A 351 5.55 -4.73 -9.06
N LEU A 352 4.29 -4.29 -9.18
CA LEU A 352 3.61 -4.26 -10.47
C LEU A 352 4.40 -3.42 -11.49
N PRO A 353 4.35 -3.74 -12.79
CA PRO A 353 5.01 -2.92 -13.81
C PRO A 353 4.47 -1.47 -13.83
N LEU A 354 5.33 -0.52 -14.20
CA LEU A 354 4.91 0.89 -14.38
C LEU A 354 3.90 1.06 -15.52
N TRP A 355 3.97 0.21 -16.55
CA TRP A 355 3.01 0.19 -17.65
C TRP A 355 2.80 -1.26 -18.10
N TRP A 356 1.56 -1.73 -17.99
CA TRP A 356 1.19 -3.08 -18.39
C TRP A 356 -0.28 -3.15 -18.75
N THR A 357 -0.67 -4.25 -19.38
CA THR A 357 -2.06 -4.51 -19.72
C THR A 357 -2.47 -5.93 -19.36
N THR A 358 -3.76 -6.12 -19.18
CA THR A 358 -4.38 -7.43 -19.09
C THR A 358 -5.58 -7.47 -20.02
N ASP A 359 -5.74 -8.57 -20.74
CA ASP A 359 -6.78 -8.70 -21.75
C ASP A 359 -7.80 -9.74 -21.27
N PHE A 360 -9.08 -9.34 -21.20
CA PHE A 360 -10.17 -10.14 -20.67
C PHE A 360 -11.13 -10.60 -21.78
N ILE A 361 -11.62 -11.83 -21.63
CA ILE A 361 -12.59 -12.45 -22.52
C ILE A 361 -13.81 -12.86 -21.70
N ASN A 362 -15.01 -12.60 -22.21
CA ASN A 362 -16.22 -13.01 -21.54
C ASN A 362 -16.42 -14.53 -21.68
N SER A 363 -16.52 -15.22 -20.55
CA SER A 363 -16.67 -16.68 -20.50
C SER A 363 -18.10 -17.13 -20.15
N SER A 364 -18.98 -16.19 -19.80
CA SER A 364 -20.37 -16.50 -19.44
C SER A 364 -21.20 -16.92 -20.66
N PRO A 365 -22.30 -17.65 -20.47
CA PRO A 365 -23.26 -17.92 -21.54
C PRO A 365 -23.83 -16.61 -22.15
N PRO A 366 -24.16 -16.59 -23.45
CA PRO A 366 -24.87 -15.46 -24.06
C PRO A 366 -26.17 -15.13 -23.31
N GLY A 367 -26.45 -13.83 -23.12
CA GLY A 367 -27.62 -13.34 -22.38
C GLY A 367 -27.44 -13.27 -20.86
N THR A 368 -26.27 -13.63 -20.33
CA THR A 368 -25.91 -13.37 -18.92
C THR A 368 -25.94 -11.87 -18.66
N LYS A 369 -26.51 -11.46 -17.53
CA LYS A 369 -26.58 -10.04 -17.16
C LYS A 369 -25.18 -9.51 -16.84
N PRO A 370 -24.83 -8.25 -17.18
CA PRO A 370 -23.50 -7.68 -16.97
C PRO A 370 -22.93 -7.89 -15.55
N GLU A 371 -23.76 -7.78 -14.52
CA GLU A 371 -23.37 -7.98 -13.12
C GLU A 371 -22.99 -9.43 -12.76
N ASP A 372 -23.47 -10.40 -13.54
CA ASP A 372 -23.27 -11.84 -13.37
C ASP A 372 -22.22 -12.41 -14.36
N GLU A 373 -21.63 -11.55 -15.20
CA GLU A 373 -20.66 -11.98 -16.20
C GLU A 373 -19.33 -12.39 -15.57
N LYS A 374 -18.81 -13.54 -15.99
CA LYS A 374 -17.48 -14.01 -15.66
C LYS A 374 -16.53 -13.70 -16.80
N TRP A 375 -15.60 -12.80 -16.53
CA TRP A 375 -14.51 -12.43 -17.42
C TRP A 375 -13.24 -13.14 -17.01
N ILE A 376 -12.51 -13.68 -17.99
CA ILE A 376 -11.30 -14.44 -17.75
C ILE A 376 -10.12 -13.79 -18.44
N VAL A 377 -8.94 -13.88 -17.85
CA VAL A 377 -7.73 -13.34 -18.47
C VAL A 377 -7.29 -14.24 -19.63
N GLY A 378 -7.11 -13.61 -20.79
CA GLY A 378 -6.55 -14.22 -22.00
C GLY A 378 -5.04 -14.04 -22.09
N GLU A 379 -4.51 -12.93 -21.56
CA GLU A 379 -3.07 -12.65 -21.44
C GLU A 379 -2.77 -11.48 -20.49
N PHE A 380 -1.58 -11.51 -19.91
CA PHE A 380 -0.93 -10.35 -19.31
C PHE A 380 0.19 -9.86 -20.24
N ASN A 381 0.31 -8.56 -20.39
CA ASN A 381 1.37 -7.93 -21.16
C ASN A 381 2.13 -6.95 -20.26
N CYS A 382 3.37 -7.26 -19.91
CA CYS A 382 4.18 -6.43 -19.02
C CYS A 382 5.50 -5.96 -19.65
N SER A 383 5.90 -6.54 -20.79
CA SER A 383 7.12 -6.15 -21.52
C SER A 383 6.77 -5.30 -22.74
N CYS A 384 7.22 -4.04 -22.76
CA CYS A 384 7.18 -3.17 -23.94
C CYS A 384 5.80 -2.92 -24.56
N VAL A 385 4.74 -2.95 -23.76
CA VAL A 385 3.39 -2.70 -24.25
C VAL A 385 3.24 -1.28 -24.76
N GLY A 386 2.75 -1.13 -25.98
CA GLY A 386 2.54 0.18 -26.61
C GLY A 386 1.53 1.06 -25.89
N ILE A 387 1.78 2.36 -25.78
CA ILE A 387 0.72 3.34 -25.51
C ILE A 387 -0.04 3.61 -26.81
N SER A 388 -1.29 3.14 -26.93
CA SER A 388 -2.06 3.25 -28.19
C SER A 388 -2.25 4.69 -28.68
N ARG A 389 -2.30 5.65 -27.75
CA ARG A 389 -2.37 7.09 -28.04
C ARG A 389 -1.15 7.60 -28.83
N CYS A 390 -0.02 6.91 -28.76
CA CYS A 390 1.19 7.30 -29.47
C CYS A 390 1.37 6.61 -30.83
N LEU A 391 0.40 5.83 -31.31
CA LEU A 391 0.55 5.02 -32.54
C LEU A 391 0.81 5.85 -33.80
N ALA A 392 0.42 7.12 -33.84
CA ALA A 392 0.70 7.99 -34.99
C ALA A 392 2.21 8.28 -35.18
N ALA A 393 3.02 8.14 -34.12
CA ALA A 393 4.47 8.29 -34.18
C ALA A 393 5.21 7.02 -34.62
N TYR A 394 4.51 5.93 -34.91
CA TYR A 394 5.11 4.65 -35.30
C TYR A 394 5.41 4.59 -36.81
N CYS A 395 6.67 4.37 -37.18
CA CYS A 395 7.09 4.25 -38.58
C CYS A 395 6.56 2.99 -39.26
N LYS A 396 6.00 3.16 -40.45
CA LYS A 396 5.55 2.10 -41.35
C LYS A 396 5.92 2.47 -42.78
N ASP A 397 5.73 1.54 -43.73
CA ASP A 397 6.08 1.78 -45.13
C ASP A 397 5.33 2.96 -45.77
N ASP A 398 4.11 3.25 -45.31
CA ASP A 398 3.31 4.40 -45.75
C ASP A 398 3.62 5.69 -44.96
N THR A 399 4.29 5.58 -43.81
CA THR A 399 4.61 6.67 -42.87
C THR A 399 6.05 6.56 -42.35
N PRO A 400 7.07 6.48 -43.23
CA PRO A 400 8.44 6.13 -42.84
C PRO A 400 9.15 7.22 -42.02
N THR A 401 8.56 8.42 -41.96
CA THR A 401 9.06 9.56 -41.21
C THR A 401 8.24 9.88 -39.97
N ALA A 402 7.31 9.01 -39.56
CA ALA A 402 6.48 9.24 -38.38
C ALA A 402 7.31 9.46 -37.10
N GLY A 403 6.87 10.38 -36.25
CA GLY A 403 7.52 10.74 -35.00
C GLY A 403 6.61 11.55 -34.08
N TRP A 404 7.20 12.16 -33.04
CA TRP A 404 6.47 12.83 -31.95
C TRP A 404 5.42 13.85 -32.41
N ASP A 405 5.71 14.59 -33.49
CA ASP A 405 4.81 15.63 -33.99
C ASP A 405 3.58 15.10 -34.71
N ASP A 406 3.59 13.84 -35.14
CA ASP A 406 2.46 13.21 -35.83
C ASP A 406 1.36 12.78 -34.84
N ILE A 407 1.65 12.80 -33.54
CA ILE A 407 0.65 12.56 -32.49
C ILE A 407 -0.22 13.80 -32.34
N THR A 408 -1.54 13.61 -32.31
CA THR A 408 -2.49 14.70 -32.06
C THR A 408 -2.29 15.29 -30.66
N GLU A 409 -2.63 16.56 -30.46
CA GLU A 409 -2.49 17.19 -29.13
C GLU A 409 -3.39 16.53 -28.07
N GLU A 410 -4.57 16.03 -28.47
CA GLU A 410 -5.46 15.25 -27.60
C GLU A 410 -4.78 13.95 -27.13
N ASP A 411 -4.20 13.20 -28.06
CA ASP A 411 -3.50 11.95 -27.72
C ASP A 411 -2.20 12.21 -26.95
N LYS A 412 -1.48 13.31 -27.23
CA LYS A 412 -0.33 13.74 -26.42
C LYS A 412 -0.74 14.06 -24.99
N ALA A 413 -1.87 14.76 -24.80
CA ALA A 413 -2.37 15.09 -23.46
C ALA A 413 -2.74 13.83 -22.68
N GLU A 414 -3.41 12.87 -23.32
CA GLU A 414 -3.77 11.61 -22.67
C GLU A 414 -2.54 10.71 -22.41
N ALA A 415 -1.59 10.64 -23.36
CA ALA A 415 -0.33 9.93 -23.14
C ALA A 415 0.51 10.59 -22.03
N LYS A 416 0.51 11.92 -21.95
CA LYS A 416 1.14 12.67 -20.84
C LYS A 416 0.52 12.28 -19.52
N ARG A 417 -0.82 12.21 -19.41
CA ARG A 417 -1.51 11.76 -18.20
C ARG A 417 -1.05 10.37 -17.73
N TYR A 418 -0.88 9.42 -18.65
CA TYR A 418 -0.32 8.11 -18.32
C TYR A 418 1.12 8.21 -17.83
N GLY A 419 1.94 9.00 -18.51
CA GLY A 419 3.33 9.25 -18.13
C GLY A 419 3.46 9.86 -16.73
N ASP A 420 2.74 10.95 -16.47
CA ASP A 420 2.72 11.64 -15.17
C ASP A 420 2.38 10.65 -14.06
N LEU A 421 1.35 9.82 -14.25
CA LEU A 421 0.98 8.80 -13.26
C LEU A 421 2.09 7.75 -13.04
N MET A 422 2.91 7.43 -14.04
CA MET A 422 4.06 6.54 -13.85
C MET A 422 5.14 7.21 -12.98
N GLY A 423 5.30 8.53 -13.09
CA GLY A 423 6.22 9.32 -12.27
C GLY A 423 5.68 9.61 -10.87
N GLU A 424 4.36 9.64 -10.72
CA GLU A 424 3.65 9.83 -9.46
C GLU A 424 3.55 8.49 -8.68
N LYS A 425 4.39 8.32 -7.65
CA LYS A 425 3.87 7.67 -6.45
C LYS A 425 3.03 8.70 -5.73
N ASP A 426 1.74 8.71 -6.07
CA ASP A 426 0.79 9.73 -5.68
C ASP A 426 0.70 9.85 -4.14
N TYR A 427 1.36 10.88 -3.60
CA TYR A 427 1.06 11.39 -2.26
C TYR A 427 -0.11 12.35 -2.37
N LYS A 428 -1.29 11.83 -2.74
CA LYS A 428 -2.49 12.65 -2.98
C LYS A 428 -2.65 13.71 -1.89
N GLY A 429 -2.62 14.97 -2.32
CA GLY A 429 -2.79 16.13 -1.45
C GLY A 429 -1.51 16.69 -0.82
N LEU A 430 -0.34 16.06 -0.95
CA LEU A 430 0.93 16.64 -0.48
C LEU A 430 1.34 17.81 -1.39
N LEU A 431 1.66 18.95 -0.80
CA LEU A 431 2.12 20.14 -1.51
C LEU A 431 3.55 19.97 -2.05
N ASP A 432 3.86 20.75 -3.08
CA ASP A 432 5.22 20.87 -3.59
C ASP A 432 6.17 21.42 -2.50
N GLN A 433 7.37 20.86 -2.45
CA GLN A 433 8.39 21.31 -1.52
C GLN A 433 8.90 22.70 -1.92
N PRO A 434 9.12 23.64 -0.99
CA PRO A 434 9.69 24.94 -1.33
C PRO A 434 11.08 24.78 -1.95
N ALA A 435 11.36 25.51 -3.04
CA ALA A 435 12.66 25.44 -3.73
C ALA A 435 13.85 25.84 -2.83
N ALA A 436 13.61 26.75 -1.88
CA ALA A 436 14.58 27.19 -0.87
C ALA A 436 13.92 27.14 0.52
N PRO A 437 13.85 25.95 1.15
CA PRO A 437 13.18 25.80 2.43
C PRO A 437 13.98 26.48 3.55
N LYS A 438 13.29 27.14 4.48
CA LYS A 438 13.91 27.75 5.67
C LYS A 438 14.59 26.71 6.56
N PHE A 439 13.95 25.56 6.69
CA PHE A 439 14.45 24.38 7.39
C PHE A 439 14.04 23.13 6.61
N LYS A 440 14.90 22.12 6.61
CA LYS A 440 14.66 20.82 6.02
C LYS A 440 14.14 19.85 7.07
N GLY A 441 12.94 19.34 6.90
CA GLY A 441 12.36 18.36 7.82
C GLY A 441 11.99 17.04 7.17
N ALA A 442 11.75 16.07 8.05
CA ALA A 442 11.12 14.81 7.69
C ALA A 442 9.96 14.46 8.62
N LEU A 443 8.94 13.79 8.08
CA LEU A 443 7.90 13.10 8.83
C LEU A 443 8.17 11.60 8.72
N CYS A 444 8.61 11.02 9.84
CA CYS A 444 9.01 9.62 9.97
C CYS A 444 7.82 8.75 10.34
N GLN A 445 7.58 7.69 9.56
CA GLN A 445 6.51 6.72 9.77
C GLN A 445 7.07 5.30 9.76
N ILE A 446 6.23 4.32 10.05
CA ILE A 446 6.54 2.90 9.88
C ILE A 446 5.41 2.20 9.13
N PHE A 447 5.80 1.24 8.29
CA PHE A 447 4.90 0.34 7.58
C PHE A 447 5.09 -1.07 8.15
N VAL A 448 4.06 -1.60 8.82
CA VAL A 448 4.09 -2.95 9.42
C VAL A 448 3.71 -3.97 8.35
N ARG A 449 4.70 -4.67 7.79
CA ARG A 449 4.54 -5.58 6.64
C ARG A 449 3.59 -6.74 6.88
N SER A 450 3.43 -7.14 8.14
CA SER A 450 2.51 -8.21 8.56
C SER A 450 1.05 -7.75 8.67
N GLN A 451 0.76 -6.44 8.58
CA GLN A 451 -0.59 -5.89 8.74
C GLN A 451 -1.13 -5.35 7.41
N PRO A 452 -2.45 -5.49 7.15
CA PRO A 452 -3.09 -4.86 6.00
C PRO A 452 -2.75 -3.38 5.90
N TYR A 453 -2.46 -2.92 4.68
CA TYR A 453 -2.12 -1.52 4.36
C TYR A 453 -0.91 -0.95 5.12
N GLY A 454 -0.14 -1.77 5.83
CA GLY A 454 1.00 -1.34 6.64
C GLY A 454 0.67 -0.94 8.08
N GLY A 455 -0.56 -1.17 8.53
CA GLY A 455 -0.96 -0.95 9.93
C GLY A 455 -2.37 -0.41 10.13
N SER A 456 -2.85 -0.48 11.38
CA SER A 456 -4.19 -0.03 11.80
C SER A 456 -4.40 1.49 11.82
N ASP A 457 -3.53 2.26 11.19
CA ASP A 457 -3.56 3.72 11.15
C ASP A 457 -3.25 4.28 9.76
N LYS A 458 -3.36 3.46 8.72
CA LYS A 458 -2.93 3.78 7.35
C LYS A 458 -4.08 4.08 6.39
N SER A 459 -3.77 4.86 5.36
CA SER A 459 -4.53 4.98 4.11
C SER A 459 -4.05 3.95 3.09
N ASN A 460 -4.74 3.87 1.96
CA ASN A 460 -4.44 2.96 0.85
C ASN A 460 -3.03 3.09 0.27
N ASN A 461 -2.36 4.23 0.49
CA ASN A 461 -1.00 4.52 0.05
C ASN A 461 0.10 4.11 1.06
N GLY A 462 -0.28 3.46 2.17
CA GLY A 462 0.66 2.99 3.19
C GLY A 462 1.16 4.07 4.17
N HIS A 463 0.76 5.33 3.99
CA HIS A 463 1.01 6.41 4.95
C HIS A 463 -0.11 6.49 5.96
N ARG A 464 0.15 7.12 7.10
CA ARG A 464 -0.90 7.44 8.05
C ARG A 464 -1.95 8.36 7.43
N TYR A 465 -3.21 8.12 7.76
CA TYR A 465 -4.36 8.85 7.20
C TYR A 465 -4.35 10.36 7.42
N ASP A 466 -3.56 10.85 8.37
CA ASP A 466 -3.42 12.25 8.74
C ASP A 466 -2.01 12.83 8.43
N THR A 467 -1.20 12.13 7.63
CA THR A 467 0.14 12.57 7.22
C THR A 467 0.11 13.89 6.44
N ILE A 468 -0.77 13.97 5.46
CA ILE A 468 -0.85 15.06 4.49
C ILE A 468 -1.00 16.44 5.15
N PRO A 469 -1.98 16.70 6.03
CA PRO A 469 -2.14 18.02 6.64
C PRO A 469 -0.93 18.41 7.50
N MET A 470 -0.30 17.46 8.20
CA MET A 470 0.89 17.74 9.01
C MET A 470 2.08 18.15 8.14
N ALA A 471 2.35 17.41 7.07
CA ALA A 471 3.45 17.72 6.16
C ALA A 471 3.20 19.04 5.40
N ASN A 472 1.98 19.25 4.92
CA ASN A 472 1.57 20.49 4.25
C ASN A 472 1.68 21.71 5.16
N GLY A 473 1.39 21.56 6.46
CA GLY A 473 1.58 22.62 7.43
C GLY A 473 3.03 23.13 7.48
N MET A 474 3.99 22.20 7.51
CA MET A 474 5.42 22.54 7.46
C MET A 474 5.78 23.25 6.14
N ILE A 475 5.23 22.75 5.03
CA ILE A 475 5.44 23.31 3.68
C ILE A 475 4.89 24.75 3.59
N ASN A 476 3.67 24.98 4.08
CA ASN A 476 3.03 26.30 4.10
C ASN A 476 3.78 27.31 4.98
N ALA A 477 4.46 26.85 6.04
CA ALA A 477 5.34 27.69 6.84
C ALA A 477 6.69 28.04 6.15
N GLY A 478 6.94 27.46 4.97
CA GLY A 478 8.13 27.67 4.15
C GLY A 478 9.29 26.73 4.48
N MET A 479 9.02 25.58 5.10
CA MET A 479 9.98 24.51 5.37
C MET A 479 9.79 23.37 4.37
N SER A 480 10.76 22.47 4.20
CA SER A 480 10.51 21.21 3.48
C SER A 480 10.09 20.13 4.47
N CYS A 481 9.25 19.20 4.04
CA CYS A 481 8.85 18.05 4.84
C CYS A 481 8.81 16.80 3.96
N GLN A 482 9.84 15.96 4.07
CA GLN A 482 9.93 14.70 3.35
C GLN A 482 9.22 13.59 4.14
N LEU A 483 8.45 12.75 3.45
CA LEU A 483 7.84 11.58 4.06
C LEU A 483 8.82 10.41 3.98
N ILE A 484 9.22 9.87 5.14
CA ILE A 484 10.18 8.77 5.22
C ILE A 484 9.61 7.63 6.06
N HIS A 485 9.96 6.40 5.69
CA HIS A 485 9.64 5.22 6.48
C HIS A 485 10.88 4.69 7.19
N TYR A 486 10.72 4.35 8.46
CA TYR A 486 11.71 3.60 9.22
C TYR A 486 11.56 2.11 8.90
N VAL A 487 12.64 1.52 8.38
CA VAL A 487 12.80 0.09 8.11
C VAL A 487 13.86 -0.42 9.07
N HIS A 488 13.49 -1.34 9.97
CA HIS A 488 14.35 -1.68 11.11
C HIS A 488 15.63 -2.42 10.70
N GLU A 489 15.62 -3.14 9.56
CA GLU A 489 16.79 -3.77 8.96
C GLU A 489 17.81 -2.75 8.43
N GLU A 490 17.36 -1.53 8.13
CA GLU A 490 18.19 -0.43 7.64
C GLU A 490 18.44 0.64 8.72
N HIS A 491 18.32 0.29 9.99
CA HIS A 491 18.42 1.23 11.12
C HIS A 491 19.57 2.22 11.01
N ASP A 492 20.80 1.74 10.79
CA ASP A 492 21.97 2.61 10.75
C ASP A 492 21.91 3.57 9.55
N LYS A 493 21.48 3.08 8.38
CA LYS A 493 21.30 3.91 7.17
C LYS A 493 20.21 4.97 7.38
N PHE A 494 19.11 4.59 8.00
CA PHE A 494 18.01 5.50 8.32
C PHE A 494 18.50 6.66 9.18
N PHE A 495 19.24 6.36 10.26
CA PHE A 495 19.76 7.40 11.14
C PHE A 495 20.90 8.23 10.50
N GLU A 496 21.65 7.69 9.54
CA GLU A 496 22.54 8.53 8.70
C GLU A 496 21.76 9.51 7.83
N VAL A 497 20.65 9.09 7.22
CA VAL A 497 19.77 9.98 6.45
C VAL A 497 19.19 11.07 7.33
N CYS A 498 18.73 10.71 8.54
CA CYS A 498 18.15 11.64 9.51
C CYS A 498 19.04 12.83 9.87
N LYS A 499 20.38 12.68 9.80
CA LYS A 499 21.34 13.75 10.09
C LYS A 499 21.30 14.91 9.08
N ASN A 500 20.65 14.72 7.93
CA ASN A 500 20.52 15.74 6.88
C ASN A 500 19.32 16.68 7.08
N PHE A 501 18.53 16.49 8.14
CA PHE A 501 17.38 17.32 8.47
C PHE A 501 17.63 18.20 9.69
N ASP A 502 16.96 19.34 9.73
CA ASP A 502 16.88 20.24 10.88
C ASP A 502 15.84 19.77 11.90
N PHE A 503 14.83 19.01 11.46
CA PHE A 503 13.82 18.42 12.33
C PHE A 503 13.22 17.11 11.81
N ILE A 504 12.67 16.33 12.74
CA ILE A 504 11.95 15.08 12.49
C ILE A 504 10.64 15.07 13.27
N ILE A 505 9.53 14.79 12.58
CA ILE A 505 8.22 14.51 13.19
C ILE A 505 8.03 12.99 13.22
N VAL A 506 7.95 12.42 14.42
CA VAL A 506 7.79 10.98 14.63
C VAL A 506 6.30 10.62 14.63
N ARG A 507 5.92 9.76 13.70
CA ARG A 507 4.57 9.23 13.47
C ARG A 507 4.58 7.70 13.40
N CYS A 508 5.46 7.08 14.19
CA CYS A 508 5.51 5.63 14.42
C CYS A 508 4.77 5.29 15.72
N ASN A 509 3.63 4.61 15.63
CA ASN A 509 2.82 4.31 16.81
C ASN A 509 3.58 3.31 17.71
N PRO A 510 3.61 3.48 19.05
CA PRO A 510 4.29 2.55 19.93
C PRO A 510 3.81 1.11 19.70
N GLY A 511 4.76 0.18 19.60
CA GLY A 511 4.48 -1.23 19.31
C GLY A 511 4.48 -1.59 17.82
N GLN A 512 4.29 -0.65 16.89
CA GLN A 512 4.37 -0.94 15.45
C GLN A 512 5.77 -1.40 15.02
N ILE A 513 6.82 -0.82 15.61
CA ILE A 513 8.21 -1.25 15.36
C ILE A 513 8.39 -2.71 15.75
N LYS A 514 7.91 -3.10 16.93
CA LYS A 514 7.95 -4.48 17.40
C LYS A 514 7.08 -5.41 16.55
N ALA A 515 5.90 -4.95 16.12
CA ALA A 515 4.99 -5.72 15.28
C ALA A 515 5.56 -6.02 13.90
N ASP A 516 6.44 -5.14 13.37
CA ASP A 516 7.16 -5.38 12.12
C ASP A 516 8.45 -6.23 12.32
N GLY A 517 8.84 -6.52 13.56
CA GLY A 517 10.03 -7.32 13.91
C GLY A 517 11.24 -6.52 14.39
N GLY A 518 11.10 -5.20 14.54
CA GLY A 518 12.15 -4.30 15.03
C GLY A 518 12.19 -4.14 16.56
N ASP A 519 13.18 -3.38 17.02
CA ASP A 519 13.36 -3.00 18.43
C ASP A 519 12.98 -1.52 18.65
N GLN A 520 11.96 -1.29 19.47
CA GLN A 520 11.49 0.06 19.82
C GLN A 520 12.54 0.86 20.59
N ASN A 521 13.25 0.24 21.53
CA ASN A 521 14.26 0.93 22.34
C ASN A 521 15.42 1.36 21.46
N LYS A 522 15.83 0.50 20.51
CA LYS A 522 16.87 0.84 19.54
C LYS A 522 16.48 2.09 18.72
N PHE A 523 15.24 2.17 18.24
CA PHE A 523 14.73 3.33 17.51
C PHE A 523 14.69 4.60 18.38
N ASP A 524 14.16 4.49 19.60
CA ASP A 524 14.07 5.61 20.54
C ASP A 524 15.47 6.15 20.90
N ASP A 525 16.45 5.27 21.11
CA ASP A 525 17.85 5.66 21.34
C ASP A 525 18.48 6.33 20.14
N GLY A 526 18.18 5.87 18.92
CA GLY A 526 18.57 6.56 17.69
C GLY A 526 18.00 7.98 17.61
N MET A 527 16.72 8.16 17.94
CA MET A 527 16.07 9.48 17.96
C MET A 527 16.63 10.40 19.06
N ARG A 528 16.97 9.85 20.23
CA ARG A 528 17.74 10.59 21.26
C ARG A 528 19.12 10.99 20.74
N GLY A 529 19.76 10.10 19.96
CA GLY A 529 21.01 10.39 19.25
C GLY A 529 20.89 11.57 18.29
N ILE A 530 19.83 11.60 17.47
CA ILE A 530 19.53 12.73 16.58
C ILE A 530 19.36 14.04 17.37
N ARG A 531 18.65 14.02 18.50
CA ARG A 531 18.51 15.21 19.36
C ARG A 531 19.84 15.74 19.88
N LYS A 532 20.77 14.85 20.25
CA LYS A 532 22.13 15.24 20.71
C LYS A 532 22.93 15.98 19.63
N LEU A 533 22.58 15.82 18.36
CA LEU A 533 23.17 16.56 17.24
C LEU A 533 22.54 17.95 17.02
N GLY A 534 21.58 18.35 17.86
CA GLY A 534 20.88 19.65 17.76
C GLY A 534 19.60 19.60 16.92
N ILE A 535 19.37 18.50 16.20
CA ILE A 535 18.19 18.29 15.34
C ILE A 535 16.94 18.12 16.21
N GLN A 536 15.87 18.85 15.91
CA GLN A 536 14.65 18.79 16.71
C GLN A 536 13.82 17.54 16.39
N VAL A 537 13.29 16.86 17.41
CA VAL A 537 12.42 15.68 17.23
C VAL A 537 11.08 15.93 17.93
N TRP A 538 9.96 15.67 17.26
CA TRP A 538 8.61 15.86 17.81
C TRP A 538 7.68 14.65 17.61
N PRO A 539 7.00 14.20 18.69
CA PRO A 539 7.49 14.31 20.06
C PRO A 539 8.87 13.65 20.20
N SER A 540 9.69 14.09 21.16
CA SER A 540 10.91 13.35 21.49
C SER A 540 10.55 12.03 22.19
N PRO A 541 11.45 11.02 22.16
CA PRO A 541 11.27 9.81 22.96
C PRO A 541 11.00 10.08 24.45
N ASP A 542 11.65 11.10 25.03
CA ASP A 542 11.48 11.45 26.43
C ASP A 542 10.09 12.07 26.71
N VAL A 543 9.57 12.86 25.78
CA VAL A 543 8.19 13.37 25.85
C VAL A 543 7.20 12.21 25.74
N MET A 544 7.37 11.29 24.78
CA MET A 544 6.51 10.11 24.67
C MET A 544 6.55 9.25 25.93
N GLU A 545 7.73 9.07 26.51
CA GLU A 545 7.94 8.22 27.69
C GLU A 545 7.37 8.82 28.97
N LYS A 546 7.49 10.13 29.19
CA LYS A 546 7.04 10.77 30.44
C LYS A 546 5.66 11.40 30.37
N MET A 547 5.33 12.06 29.26
CA MET A 547 4.01 12.69 29.09
C MET A 547 2.96 11.68 28.67
N GLY A 548 3.32 10.71 27.82
CA GLY A 548 2.40 9.63 27.39
C GLY A 548 2.22 8.51 28.40
N ALA A 549 3.06 8.43 29.45
CA ALA A 549 2.89 7.45 30.51
C ALA A 549 1.71 7.80 31.42
N LYS A 550 1.07 6.77 31.99
CA LYS A 550 -0.04 7.00 32.93
C LYS A 550 0.43 7.67 34.22
N ASP A 551 1.71 7.53 34.59
CA ASP A 551 2.29 8.14 35.78
C ASP A 551 2.32 9.67 35.73
N ALA A 552 2.21 10.26 34.55
CA ALA A 552 2.00 11.69 34.36
C ALA A 552 0.86 12.21 35.24
N LEU A 553 -0.21 11.42 35.42
CA LEU A 553 -1.35 11.75 36.28
C LEU A 553 -0.95 11.91 37.76
N CYS A 554 0.00 11.10 38.23
CA CYS A 554 0.54 11.20 39.58
C CYS A 554 1.45 12.42 39.72
N LYS A 555 2.22 12.75 38.67
CA LYS A 555 3.10 13.93 38.66
C LYS A 555 2.35 15.24 38.70
N VAL A 556 1.15 15.29 38.13
CA VAL A 556 0.28 16.47 38.11
C VAL A 556 -0.80 16.43 39.20
N ALA A 557 -0.76 15.46 40.12
CA ALA A 557 -1.84 15.19 41.08
C ALA A 557 -2.22 16.39 41.97
N THR A 558 -1.26 17.26 42.29
CA THR A 558 -1.47 18.45 43.14
C THR A 558 -1.78 19.72 42.33
N MET A 559 -1.85 19.63 40.99
CA MET A 559 -2.25 20.75 40.13
C MET A 559 -3.77 20.92 40.15
N ASN A 560 -4.31 22.01 39.59
CA ASN A 560 -5.77 22.24 39.60
C ASN A 560 -6.52 21.16 38.81
N ILE A 561 -5.89 20.70 37.72
CA ILE A 561 -6.33 19.56 36.88
C ILE A 561 -6.00 18.19 37.48
N GLY A 562 -5.38 18.17 38.66
CA GLY A 562 -4.90 16.98 39.32
C GLY A 562 -5.89 16.39 40.31
N LEU A 563 -5.60 15.14 40.68
CA LEU A 563 -6.30 14.44 41.73
C LEU A 563 -5.31 13.86 42.73
N GLU A 564 -5.24 14.44 43.94
CA GLU A 564 -4.21 14.16 44.95
C GLU A 564 -4.15 12.70 45.41
N ASP A 565 -5.26 11.96 45.35
CA ASP A 565 -5.31 10.54 45.67
C ASP A 565 -5.05 9.62 44.47
N THR A 566 -4.31 10.11 43.47
CA THR A 566 -3.78 9.31 42.36
C THR A 566 -2.42 8.76 42.71
N LEU A 567 -2.29 7.43 42.72
CA LEU A 567 -1.07 6.72 43.14
C LEU A 567 -0.47 5.92 41.99
N ALA A 568 0.84 5.69 42.03
CA ALA A 568 1.55 4.81 41.11
C ALA A 568 2.25 3.70 41.88
N TYR A 569 2.20 2.48 41.35
CA TYR A 569 2.85 1.30 41.90
C TYR A 569 3.82 0.71 40.89
N TYR A 570 5.01 0.32 41.37
CA TYR A 570 6.09 -0.20 40.53
C TYR A 570 6.53 -1.62 40.92
N SER A 571 5.96 -2.17 42.00
CA SER A 571 6.18 -3.54 42.44
C SER A 571 4.86 -4.22 42.84
N PRO A 572 4.78 -5.56 42.76
CA PRO A 572 3.62 -6.32 43.20
C PRO A 572 3.22 -6.05 44.65
N GLU A 573 4.21 -5.90 45.53
CA GLU A 573 4.00 -5.67 46.96
C GLU A 573 3.40 -4.28 47.23
N GLU A 574 3.92 -3.25 46.57
CA GLU A 574 3.37 -1.89 46.64
C GLU A 574 1.92 -1.85 46.13
N PHE A 575 1.67 -2.48 44.97
CA PHE A 575 0.33 -2.53 44.39
C PHE A 575 -0.65 -3.26 45.30
N ALA A 576 -0.33 -4.47 45.77
CA ALA A 576 -1.23 -5.24 46.62
C ALA A 576 -1.58 -4.50 47.92
N ALA A 577 -0.59 -3.89 48.57
CA ALA A 577 -0.81 -3.15 49.82
C ALA A 577 -1.55 -1.82 49.59
N GLY A 578 -1.20 -1.08 48.54
CA GLY A 578 -1.81 0.20 48.20
C GLY A 578 -3.25 0.06 47.71
N PHE A 579 -3.48 -0.84 46.75
CA PHE A 579 -4.80 -1.08 46.16
C PHE A 579 -5.81 -1.54 47.21
N LYS A 580 -5.44 -2.43 48.14
CA LYS A 580 -6.32 -2.85 49.23
C LYS A 580 -6.79 -1.68 50.10
N LYS A 581 -5.95 -0.67 50.31
CA LYS A 581 -6.29 0.53 51.11
C LYS A 581 -7.16 1.52 50.32
N THR A 582 -6.82 1.77 49.06
CA THR A 582 -7.59 2.70 48.21
C THR A 582 -8.97 2.13 47.88
N MET A 583 -9.05 0.84 47.53
CA MET A 583 -10.29 0.16 47.18
C MET A 583 -11.25 0.07 48.37
N ALA A 584 -10.71 -0.14 49.57
CA ALA A 584 -11.47 -0.12 50.81
C ALA A 584 -12.12 1.24 51.13
N PHE A 585 -11.59 2.33 50.59
CA PHE A 585 -12.05 3.69 50.86
C PHE A 585 -13.12 4.16 49.88
N GLN A 586 -12.98 3.86 48.57
CA GLN A 586 -13.92 4.32 47.54
C GLN A 586 -13.66 3.63 46.19
N PRO A 587 -14.62 3.67 45.24
CA PRO A 587 -14.44 3.19 43.86
C PRO A 587 -13.16 3.71 43.17
N ARG A 588 -12.45 2.84 42.46
CA ARG A 588 -11.14 3.13 41.84
C ARG A 588 -11.14 2.88 40.33
N VAL A 589 -10.15 3.47 39.66
CA VAL A 589 -9.79 3.21 38.28
C VAL A 589 -8.32 2.81 38.23
N ILE A 590 -8.05 1.55 37.91
CA ILE A 590 -6.69 1.02 37.76
C ILE A 590 -6.30 1.05 36.29
N LYS A 591 -5.15 1.64 35.97
CA LYS A 591 -4.66 1.83 34.61
C LYS A 591 -3.29 1.18 34.47
N GLN A 592 -3.14 0.24 33.55
CA GLN A 592 -1.81 -0.22 33.13
C GLN A 592 -1.02 0.93 32.49
N ASN A 593 0.30 0.88 32.60
CA ASN A 593 1.14 1.77 31.81
C ASN A 593 1.14 1.33 30.34
N ARG A 594 1.07 2.30 29.42
CA ARG A 594 1.05 2.10 27.96
C ARG A 594 0.01 1.06 27.49
N GLY A 595 -1.16 1.53 27.09
CA GLY A 595 -2.21 0.73 26.46
C GLY A 595 -3.02 1.59 25.50
N SER A 596 -3.65 0.98 24.49
CA SER A 596 -4.51 1.69 23.54
C SER A 596 -5.97 1.32 23.74
N SER A 597 -6.87 2.23 23.38
CA SER A 597 -8.30 1.95 23.26
C SER A 597 -8.92 1.35 24.54
N GLY A 598 -8.50 1.79 25.72
CA GLY A 598 -9.09 1.37 27.00
C GLY A 598 -8.71 -0.03 27.51
N GLU A 599 -7.83 -0.77 26.82
CA GLU A 599 -7.32 -2.05 27.31
C GLU A 599 -6.53 -1.86 28.61
N GLY A 600 -6.81 -2.70 29.61
CA GLY A 600 -6.16 -2.64 30.93
C GLY A 600 -6.47 -1.38 31.73
N ILE A 601 -7.57 -0.68 31.41
CA ILE A 601 -8.17 0.36 32.23
C ILE A 601 -9.42 -0.22 32.90
N TRP A 602 -9.34 -0.40 34.21
CA TRP A 602 -10.34 -1.09 35.02
C TRP A 602 -11.08 -0.14 35.92
N ILE A 603 -12.40 -0.04 35.78
CA ILE A 603 -13.28 0.64 36.72
C ILE A 603 -13.72 -0.39 37.76
N ILE A 604 -13.49 -0.09 39.04
CA ILE A 604 -13.60 -1.08 40.11
C ILE A 604 -14.45 -0.56 41.26
N LYS A 605 -15.40 -1.40 41.70
CA LYS A 605 -16.23 -1.16 42.88
C LYS A 605 -16.23 -2.40 43.77
N LEU A 606 -16.32 -2.21 45.08
CA LEU A 606 -16.68 -3.30 46.01
C LEU A 606 -18.13 -3.69 45.78
N LYS A 607 -18.38 -4.99 45.60
CA LYS A 607 -19.71 -5.53 45.33
C LYS A 607 -20.68 -5.28 46.49
N GLU A 608 -20.19 -5.38 47.72
CA GLU A 608 -21.00 -5.15 48.93
C GLU A 608 -21.06 -3.66 49.35
N GLY A 609 -20.27 -2.79 48.73
CA GLY A 609 -20.25 -1.35 49.04
C GLY A 609 -19.75 -1.00 50.45
N ASN A 610 -19.02 -1.91 51.10
CA ASN A 610 -18.46 -1.79 52.45
C ASN A 610 -17.24 -0.85 52.50
N TYR A 611 -17.40 0.42 52.08
CA TYR A 611 -16.32 1.41 52.11
C TYR A 611 -16.09 1.98 53.52
N CYS A 612 -14.83 2.25 53.90
CA CYS A 612 -14.49 2.93 55.16
C CYS A 612 -14.69 4.45 55.06
N ALA A 613 -14.88 5.12 56.20
CA ALA A 613 -15.16 6.56 56.23
C ALA A 613 -13.92 7.41 55.96
N SER A 614 -12.73 6.89 56.29
CA SER A 614 -11.45 7.58 56.11
C SER A 614 -10.40 6.70 55.44
N TYR A 615 -9.56 7.31 54.60
CA TYR A 615 -8.48 6.60 53.93
C TYR A 615 -7.52 5.94 54.94
N GLY A 616 -7.22 4.65 54.74
CA GLY A 616 -6.32 3.88 55.58
C GLY A 616 -6.93 3.30 56.86
N GLU A 617 -8.21 3.58 57.15
CA GLU A 617 -8.93 3.00 58.29
C GLU A 617 -9.07 1.47 58.19
N ARG A 618 -9.22 0.95 56.96
CA ARG A 618 -9.24 -0.48 56.68
C ARG A 618 -8.43 -0.80 55.43
N SER A 619 -8.22 -2.09 55.19
CA SER A 619 -7.72 -2.64 53.93
C SER A 619 -8.61 -3.79 53.52
N CYS A 620 -8.87 -3.94 52.22
CA CYS A 620 -9.65 -5.07 51.75
C CYS A 620 -8.97 -6.40 52.04
N GLU A 621 -9.77 -7.41 52.40
CA GLU A 621 -9.33 -8.80 52.46
C GLU A 621 -9.36 -9.43 51.06
N ASP A 622 -8.50 -10.44 50.83
CA ASP A 622 -8.39 -11.08 49.50
C ASP A 622 -9.70 -11.69 49.02
N GLY A 623 -10.59 -12.11 49.92
CA GLY A 623 -11.87 -12.72 49.58
C GLY A 623 -13.01 -11.73 49.25
N GLU A 624 -12.82 -10.43 49.49
CA GLU A 624 -13.85 -9.42 49.17
C GLU A 624 -14.10 -9.39 47.65
N LYS A 625 -15.37 -9.29 47.25
CA LYS A 625 -15.77 -9.33 45.85
C LYS A 625 -15.78 -7.94 45.21
N LEU A 626 -15.26 -7.87 43.99
CA LEU A 626 -15.17 -6.70 43.12
C LEU A 626 -16.14 -6.84 41.96
N LEU A 627 -16.74 -5.71 41.58
CA LEU A 627 -17.36 -5.49 40.27
C LEU A 627 -16.34 -4.74 39.43
N LEU A 628 -15.90 -5.36 38.33
CA LEU A 628 -14.86 -4.87 37.44
C LEU A 628 -15.47 -4.57 36.08
N MET A 629 -15.12 -3.43 35.49
CA MET A 629 -15.44 -3.10 34.10
C MET A 629 -14.17 -2.70 33.35
N GLU A 630 -13.84 -3.40 32.27
CA GLU A 630 -12.76 -3.00 31.37
C GLU A 630 -13.26 -1.90 30.42
N ALA A 631 -12.52 -0.79 30.32
CA ALA A 631 -12.93 0.34 29.49
C ALA A 631 -12.85 0.05 27.97
N ASN A 632 -12.20 -1.03 27.54
CA ASN A 632 -12.05 -1.37 26.12
C ASN A 632 -13.41 -1.55 25.42
N ASP A 633 -14.28 -2.34 26.01
CA ASP A 633 -15.57 -2.73 25.44
C ASP A 633 -16.73 -2.70 26.46
N ASN A 634 -16.49 -2.13 27.65
CA ASN A 634 -17.40 -2.17 28.81
C ASN A 634 -17.69 -3.61 29.30
N HIS A 635 -16.78 -4.57 29.06
CA HIS A 635 -16.92 -5.90 29.62
C HIS A 635 -16.93 -5.86 31.14
N GLU A 636 -17.97 -6.45 31.74
CA GLU A 636 -18.11 -6.59 33.19
C GLU A 636 -17.78 -8.01 33.63
N GLU A 637 -17.00 -8.14 34.70
CA GLU A 637 -16.72 -9.42 35.34
C GLU A 637 -16.58 -9.27 36.86
N GLU A 638 -16.79 -10.36 37.59
CA GLU A 638 -16.72 -10.37 39.06
C GLU A 638 -15.55 -11.23 39.54
N HIS A 639 -14.64 -10.62 40.28
CA HIS A 639 -13.50 -11.32 40.89
C HIS A 639 -13.31 -10.90 42.34
N THR A 640 -12.58 -11.70 43.10
CA THR A 640 -12.10 -11.29 44.41
C THR A 640 -10.95 -10.30 44.31
N VAL A 641 -10.67 -9.57 45.39
CA VAL A 641 -9.50 -8.70 45.49
C VAL A 641 -8.19 -9.46 45.22
N GLY A 642 -8.06 -10.68 45.77
CA GLY A 642 -6.88 -11.52 45.55
C GLY A 642 -6.72 -11.95 44.09
N GLU A 643 -7.82 -12.35 43.45
CA GLU A 643 -7.85 -12.74 42.03
C GLU A 643 -7.44 -11.57 41.11
N PHE A 644 -7.95 -10.37 41.34
CA PHE A 644 -7.58 -9.19 40.55
C PHE A 644 -6.12 -8.78 40.75
N ILE A 645 -5.61 -8.85 41.99
CA ILE A 645 -4.19 -8.57 42.25
C ILE A 645 -3.31 -9.58 41.50
N GLU A 646 -3.63 -10.87 41.58
CA GLU A 646 -2.92 -11.92 40.86
C GLU A 646 -2.98 -11.70 39.34
N PHE A 647 -4.14 -11.31 38.79
CA PHE A 647 -4.28 -10.98 37.37
C PHE A 647 -3.38 -9.82 36.95
N CYS A 648 -3.39 -8.71 37.70
CA CYS A 648 -2.54 -7.55 37.41
C CYS A 648 -1.04 -7.87 37.49
N VAL A 649 -0.62 -8.78 38.39
CA VAL A 649 0.79 -9.11 38.60
C VAL A 649 1.28 -10.22 37.66
N ASN A 650 0.54 -11.33 37.59
CA ASN A 650 0.95 -12.57 36.95
C ASN A 650 0.09 -12.96 35.74
N GLY A 651 -0.95 -12.19 35.43
CA GLY A 651 -1.87 -12.44 34.32
C GLY A 651 -2.85 -13.56 34.64
N ARG A 652 -3.33 -14.21 33.58
CA ARG A 652 -4.27 -15.32 33.70
C ARG A 652 -3.57 -16.57 34.23
N THR A 653 -3.72 -16.82 35.52
CA THR A 653 -3.22 -18.01 36.23
C THR A 653 -4.38 -18.79 36.85
N SER A 654 -4.11 -20.00 37.34
CA SER A 654 -5.12 -20.75 38.12
C SER A 654 -5.54 -20.04 39.41
N LYS A 655 -4.77 -19.05 39.89
CA LYS A 655 -5.07 -18.26 41.09
C LYS A 655 -5.81 -16.95 40.78
N SER A 656 -5.72 -16.45 39.55
CA SER A 656 -6.46 -15.24 39.15
C SER A 656 -7.94 -15.52 38.87
N GLY A 657 -8.36 -16.78 38.77
CA GLY A 657 -9.68 -17.15 38.28
C GLY A 657 -9.77 -17.14 36.75
N GLU A 658 -10.97 -17.33 36.22
CA GLU A 658 -11.25 -17.35 34.77
C GLU A 658 -11.61 -15.95 34.26
N TRP A 659 -10.80 -15.40 33.35
CA TRP A 659 -10.98 -14.05 32.78
C TRP A 659 -11.46 -14.13 31.33
N THR A 660 -12.49 -13.35 30.99
CA THR A 660 -13.04 -13.29 29.62
C THR A 660 -12.85 -11.95 28.92
N SER A 661 -12.31 -10.96 29.65
CA SER A 661 -11.88 -9.66 29.12
C SER A 661 -10.82 -9.76 28.02
N LYS A 662 -10.52 -8.64 27.36
CA LYS A 662 -9.44 -8.57 26.37
C LYS A 662 -8.09 -8.35 27.04
N GLY A 663 -8.04 -7.53 28.09
CA GLY A 663 -6.84 -7.36 28.89
C GLY A 663 -6.29 -8.69 29.40
N VAL A 664 -4.97 -8.87 29.35
CA VAL A 664 -4.31 -10.13 29.71
C VAL A 664 -3.61 -10.09 31.08
N GLY A 665 -3.61 -8.94 31.75
CA GLY A 665 -2.93 -8.74 33.03
C GLY A 665 -1.42 -8.58 32.85
N LYS A 666 -0.64 -8.90 33.90
CA LYS A 666 0.85 -8.78 33.92
C LYS A 666 1.39 -7.36 33.74
N TYR A 667 0.70 -6.36 34.26
CA TYR A 667 1.03 -4.95 34.07
C TYR A 667 2.31 -4.50 34.78
N LEU A 668 2.90 -5.35 35.62
CA LEU A 668 4.18 -5.13 36.32
C LEU A 668 5.32 -6.03 35.82
N GLU A 669 5.10 -6.81 34.75
CA GLU A 669 6.11 -7.74 34.21
C GLU A 669 7.37 -6.99 33.74
N GLY A 670 8.55 -7.55 34.02
CA GLY A 670 9.84 -6.93 33.72
C GLY A 670 10.23 -5.76 34.64
N GLY A 671 9.35 -5.33 35.54
CA GLY A 671 9.60 -4.25 36.49
C GLY A 671 9.64 -2.86 35.85
N LYS A 672 9.96 -1.85 36.68
CA LYS A 672 9.93 -0.43 36.28
C LYS A 672 10.78 -0.12 35.04
N GLU A 673 11.97 -0.72 34.92
CA GLU A 673 12.87 -0.49 33.79
C GLU A 673 12.29 -0.99 32.46
N ALA A 674 11.46 -2.04 32.49
CA ALA A 674 10.70 -2.52 31.33
C ALA A 674 9.39 -1.73 31.09
N GLY A 675 9.12 -0.70 31.90
CA GLY A 675 7.89 0.09 31.86
C GLY A 675 6.75 -0.45 32.73
N GLY A 676 6.98 -1.52 33.51
CA GLY A 676 6.00 -2.12 34.40
C GLY A 676 5.52 -1.14 35.47
N GLN A 677 4.22 -0.82 35.43
CA GLN A 677 3.59 0.15 36.32
C GLN A 677 2.06 0.06 36.29
N LEU A 678 1.45 0.36 37.44
CA LEU A 678 0.01 0.59 37.57
C LEU A 678 -0.26 1.97 38.18
N VAL A 679 -1.27 2.66 37.64
CA VAL A 679 -1.81 3.90 38.21
C VAL A 679 -3.19 3.64 38.79
N ASP A 680 -3.39 4.13 40.00
CA ASP A 680 -4.60 3.98 40.79
C ASP A 680 -5.21 5.35 41.05
N GLN A 681 -6.31 5.64 40.36
CA GLN A 681 -7.02 6.91 40.41
C GLN A 681 -8.43 6.71 40.98
N ARG A 682 -8.98 7.72 41.67
CA ARG A 682 -10.38 7.67 42.10
C ARG A 682 -11.32 7.60 40.90
N PHE A 683 -12.36 6.80 41.00
CA PHE A 683 -13.45 6.82 40.03
C PHE A 683 -14.26 8.13 40.16
N CYS A 684 -14.47 8.80 39.03
CA CYS A 684 -15.28 10.02 38.95
C CYS A 684 -16.66 9.70 38.35
N PRO A 685 -17.76 9.70 39.13
CA PRO A 685 -19.06 9.19 38.66
C PRO A 685 -19.66 9.96 37.47
N ARG A 686 -19.30 11.24 37.30
CA ARG A 686 -19.78 12.06 36.18
C ARG A 686 -19.13 11.72 34.84
N ILE A 687 -18.28 10.69 34.75
CA ILE A 687 -17.81 10.16 33.45
C ILE A 687 -18.98 9.76 32.53
N VAL A 688 -20.13 9.39 33.08
CA VAL A 688 -21.37 9.12 32.33
C VAL A 688 -21.94 10.36 31.62
N GLU A 689 -21.56 11.57 32.05
CA GLU A 689 -21.90 12.82 31.37
C GLU A 689 -20.97 13.07 30.17
N GLY A 690 -19.84 12.36 30.12
CA GLY A 690 -18.86 12.37 29.05
C GLY A 690 -17.52 12.99 29.44
N GLU A 691 -16.49 12.56 28.73
CA GLU A 691 -15.12 13.06 28.82
C GLU A 691 -14.90 14.17 27.79
N LEU A 692 -14.12 15.19 28.15
CA LEU A 692 -13.70 16.23 27.20
C LEU A 692 -12.27 15.98 26.74
N ARG A 693 -12.08 15.72 25.44
CA ARG A 693 -10.77 15.69 24.80
C ARG A 693 -10.45 17.06 24.22
N TYR A 694 -9.39 17.67 24.71
CA TYR A 694 -8.86 18.91 24.18
C TYR A 694 -7.80 18.59 23.15
N ASN A 695 -7.93 19.08 21.92
CA ASN A 695 -6.95 18.94 20.85
C ASN A 695 -6.03 20.16 20.83
N LEU A 696 -4.72 19.95 20.98
CA LEU A 696 -3.75 21.03 21.07
C LEU A 696 -2.67 20.94 20.00
N VAL A 697 -2.26 22.13 19.54
CA VAL A 697 -1.08 22.35 18.70
C VAL A 697 -0.09 23.20 19.49
N GLY A 698 0.94 22.57 20.04
CA GLY A 698 1.79 23.19 21.05
C GLY A 698 0.95 23.62 22.25
N ASP A 699 0.91 24.91 22.54
CA ASP A 699 0.12 25.53 23.62
C ASP A 699 -1.28 26.03 23.17
N ALA A 700 -1.63 25.89 21.89
CA ALA A 700 -2.88 26.39 21.34
C ALA A 700 -3.96 25.31 21.33
N LEU A 701 -5.10 25.57 21.98
CA LEU A 701 -6.30 24.75 21.83
C LEU A 701 -6.92 24.99 20.45
N VAL A 702 -7.16 23.92 19.70
CA VAL A 702 -7.74 24.02 18.35
C VAL A 702 -9.13 23.43 18.22
N GLY A 703 -9.56 22.59 19.17
CA GLY A 703 -10.90 22.04 19.22
C GLY A 703 -11.12 21.19 20.46
N ILE A 704 -12.39 20.98 20.80
CA ILE A 704 -12.82 20.18 21.94
C ILE A 704 -13.75 19.07 21.44
N ILE A 705 -13.54 17.84 21.89
CA ILE A 705 -14.41 16.70 21.59
C ILE A 705 -15.03 16.24 22.89
N HIS A 706 -16.36 16.31 22.98
CA HIS A 706 -17.11 15.72 24.10
C HIS A 706 -17.51 14.30 23.74
N LYS A 707 -16.91 13.33 24.44
CA LYS A 707 -17.15 11.90 24.23
C LYS A 707 -18.08 11.39 25.32
N LYS A 708 -19.35 11.19 24.98
CA LYS A 708 -20.36 10.69 25.91
C LYS A 708 -20.53 9.18 25.74
N PRO A 709 -20.37 8.37 26.81
CA PRO A 709 -20.68 6.94 26.75
C PRO A 709 -22.09 6.68 26.24
N LYS A 710 -22.30 5.50 25.65
CA LYS A 710 -23.65 5.00 25.35
C LYS A 710 -24.49 4.98 26.63
N GLU A 711 -25.80 5.18 26.52
CA GLU A 711 -26.71 5.02 27.66
C GLU A 711 -26.49 3.66 28.37
N GLY A 712 -26.30 3.72 29.69
CA GLY A 712 -25.96 2.56 30.52
C GLY A 712 -24.48 2.17 30.54
N GLY A 713 -23.66 2.73 29.65
CA GLY A 713 -22.21 2.52 29.60
C GLY A 713 -21.42 3.56 30.42
N ILE A 714 -20.15 3.26 30.67
CA ILE A 714 -19.23 4.13 31.43
C ILE A 714 -18.00 4.52 30.58
N SER A 715 -17.62 3.69 29.61
CA SER A 715 -16.52 3.98 28.68
C SER A 715 -16.96 4.75 27.44
N ALA A 716 -16.18 5.79 27.11
CA ALA A 716 -16.36 6.62 25.92
C ALA A 716 -15.39 6.25 24.76
N VAL A 717 -14.81 5.04 24.78
CA VAL A 717 -13.85 4.57 23.77
C VAL A 717 -14.52 4.38 22.39
N GLY A 718 -13.75 4.50 21.31
CA GLY A 718 -14.24 4.23 19.95
C GLY A 718 -14.77 2.80 19.79
N GLY A 719 -15.94 2.64 19.19
CA GLY A 719 -16.57 1.33 18.98
C GLY A 719 -17.54 0.88 20.08
N THR A 720 -17.61 1.58 21.23
CA THR A 720 -18.54 1.23 22.32
C THR A 720 -19.96 1.80 22.15
N GLY A 721 -20.24 2.46 21.03
CA GLY A 721 -21.50 3.18 20.79
C GLY A 721 -21.57 4.57 21.43
N SER A 722 -20.42 5.13 21.81
CA SER A 722 -20.29 6.50 22.34
C SER A 722 -20.72 7.57 21.32
N VAL A 723 -21.27 8.67 21.82
CA VAL A 723 -21.66 9.84 21.01
C VAL A 723 -20.57 10.90 21.13
N TYR A 724 -20.14 11.45 19.99
CA TYR A 724 -19.07 12.43 19.91
C TYR A 724 -19.63 13.76 19.42
N THR A 725 -19.44 14.81 20.21
CA THR A 725 -19.79 16.18 19.83
C THR A 725 -18.52 17.01 19.68
N TYR A 726 -18.40 17.74 18.57
CA TYR A 726 -17.22 18.55 18.26
C TYR A 726 -17.53 20.03 18.48
N TYR A 727 -16.66 20.70 19.22
CA TYR A 727 -16.76 22.12 19.54
C TYR A 727 -15.48 22.86 19.13
N GLY A 728 -15.63 24.16 18.87
CA GLY A 728 -14.50 25.05 18.67
C GLY A 728 -13.73 25.33 19.98
N PRO A 729 -12.52 25.94 19.89
CA PRO A 729 -11.69 26.21 21.06
C PRO A 729 -12.27 27.27 22.01
N GLU A 730 -13.21 28.10 21.53
CA GLU A 730 -13.85 29.20 22.27
C GLU A 730 -15.23 28.82 22.86
N GLU A 731 -15.54 27.52 22.95
CA GLU A 731 -16.84 27.03 23.40
C GLU A 731 -17.21 27.54 24.81
N PRO A 732 -18.29 28.35 24.95
CA PRO A 732 -18.68 28.92 26.24
C PRO A 732 -18.98 27.89 27.33
N LEU A 733 -19.50 26.71 26.97
CA LEU A 733 -19.83 25.65 27.94
C LEU A 733 -18.62 25.20 28.77
N PHE A 734 -17.41 25.27 28.20
CA PHE A 734 -16.19 24.79 28.84
C PHE A 734 -15.20 25.90 29.17
N ALA A 735 -15.62 27.17 29.05
CA ALA A 735 -14.74 28.32 29.21
C ALA A 735 -14.00 28.37 30.55
N ALA A 736 -14.62 27.92 31.65
CA ALA A 736 -13.98 27.85 32.97
C ALA A 736 -12.79 26.87 32.97
N LEU A 737 -12.99 25.66 32.45
CA LEU A 737 -11.94 24.65 32.29
C LEU A 737 -10.86 25.17 31.33
N THR A 738 -11.23 25.64 30.14
CA THR A 738 -10.30 26.17 29.14
C THR A 738 -9.41 27.25 29.71
N ASN A 739 -9.99 28.23 30.41
CA ASN A 739 -9.22 29.32 31.00
C ASN A 739 -8.29 28.84 32.12
N ASN A 740 -8.75 27.96 33.02
CA ASN A 740 -7.91 27.44 34.09
C ASN A 740 -6.75 26.61 33.52
N PHE A 741 -7.05 25.67 32.63
CA PHE A 741 -6.04 24.80 32.05
C PHE A 741 -4.99 25.58 31.25
N LEU A 742 -5.41 26.38 30.26
CA LEU A 742 -4.47 27.06 29.36
C LEU A 742 -3.66 28.16 30.05
N LYS A 743 -4.26 28.91 30.99
CA LYS A 743 -3.60 30.07 31.61
C LYS A 743 -2.89 29.77 32.92
N LYS A 744 -3.31 28.73 33.65
CA LYS A 744 -2.76 28.41 34.98
C LYS A 744 -1.95 27.13 34.98
N ASP A 745 -2.48 26.05 34.39
CA ASP A 745 -1.89 24.72 34.55
C ASP A 745 -0.87 24.37 33.46
N LEU A 746 -1.16 24.70 32.19
CA LEU A 746 -0.41 24.21 31.02
C LEU A 746 1.10 24.46 31.09
N GLN A 747 1.51 25.67 31.50
CA GLN A 747 2.93 26.05 31.65
C GLN A 747 3.68 25.23 32.72
N HIS A 748 2.95 24.59 33.64
CA HIS A 748 3.52 23.78 34.72
C HIS A 748 3.49 22.28 34.42
N VAL A 749 2.77 21.84 33.37
CA VAL A 749 2.68 20.41 32.99
C VAL A 749 4.06 19.86 32.63
N MET A 750 4.75 20.45 31.65
CA MET A 750 6.06 19.95 31.22
C MET A 750 7.12 19.96 32.35
N PRO A 751 7.23 21.03 33.17
CA PRO A 751 8.07 21.01 34.38
C PRO A 751 7.72 19.90 35.38
N ALA A 752 6.44 19.68 35.68
CA ALA A 752 6.00 18.63 36.61
C ALA A 752 6.39 17.22 36.13
N LEU A 753 6.47 17.03 34.82
CA LEU A 753 6.90 15.80 34.17
C LEU A 753 8.42 15.68 34.02
N GLY A 754 9.19 16.66 34.49
CA GLY A 754 10.65 16.70 34.31
C GLY A 754 11.06 16.85 32.85
N LEU A 755 10.30 17.67 32.10
CA LEU A 755 10.46 17.98 30.67
C LEU A 755 10.53 19.50 30.43
N ALA A 756 11.02 20.29 31.39
CA ALA A 756 11.02 21.75 31.30
C ALA A 756 11.78 22.31 30.07
N ASP A 757 12.78 21.58 29.58
CA ASP A 757 13.60 21.96 28.42
C ASP A 757 13.05 21.40 27.08
N GLU A 758 11.95 20.66 27.11
CA GLU A 758 11.30 20.13 25.92
C GLU A 758 10.14 21.01 25.47
N PRO A 759 9.97 21.25 24.16
CA PRO A 759 8.76 21.89 23.67
C PRO A 759 7.55 20.96 23.86
N LEU A 760 6.37 21.57 24.02
CA LEU A 760 5.11 20.84 23.88
C LEU A 760 5.04 20.15 22.49
N PRO A 761 4.39 18.98 22.37
CA PRO A 761 4.21 18.32 21.07
C PRO A 761 3.48 19.23 20.07
N LEU A 762 3.79 19.06 18.79
CA LEU A 762 3.08 19.77 17.71
C LEU A 762 1.62 19.33 17.60
N TRP A 763 1.31 18.08 17.95
CA TRP A 763 -0.06 17.58 18.03
C TRP A 763 -0.19 16.64 19.22
N TRP A 764 -1.10 16.97 20.14
CA TRP A 764 -1.37 16.16 21.32
C TRP A 764 -2.75 16.45 21.86
N THR A 765 -3.23 15.59 22.75
CA THR A 765 -4.52 15.77 23.40
C THR A 765 -4.44 15.54 24.89
N THR A 766 -5.36 16.13 25.63
CA THR A 766 -5.58 15.83 27.04
C THR A 766 -7.07 15.57 27.26
N ASP A 767 -7.36 14.57 28.06
CA ASP A 767 -8.71 14.08 28.29
C ASP A 767 -9.13 14.42 29.73
N PHE A 768 -10.26 15.12 29.91
CA PHE A 768 -10.75 15.63 31.18
C PHE A 768 -12.06 14.96 31.60
N ILE A 769 -12.15 14.66 32.89
CA ILE A 769 -13.33 14.08 33.53
C ILE A 769 -13.81 15.02 34.63
N ASN A 770 -15.12 15.25 34.70
CA ASN A 770 -15.68 16.06 35.76
C ASN A 770 -15.69 15.28 37.07
N SER A 771 -15.05 15.83 38.11
CA SER A 771 -14.92 15.20 39.42
C SER A 771 -15.82 15.84 40.48
N SER A 772 -16.52 16.93 40.15
CA SER A 772 -17.41 17.61 41.09
C SER A 772 -18.70 16.82 41.33
N PRO A 773 -19.39 17.03 42.47
CA PRO A 773 -20.72 16.48 42.69
C PRO A 773 -21.72 16.91 41.60
N PRO A 774 -22.71 16.07 41.23
CA PRO A 774 -23.80 16.47 40.34
C PRO A 774 -24.51 17.73 40.84
N GLY A 775 -24.84 18.65 39.92
CA GLY A 775 -25.47 19.94 40.24
C GLY A 775 -24.50 21.05 40.67
N THR A 776 -23.19 20.80 40.68
CA THR A 776 -22.18 21.86 40.82
C THR A 776 -22.29 22.83 39.65
N LYS A 777 -22.23 24.14 39.93
CA LYS A 777 -22.30 25.16 38.88
C LYS A 777 -21.05 25.09 37.98
N PRO A 778 -21.16 25.32 36.66
CA PRO A 778 -20.03 25.21 35.73
C PRO A 778 -18.76 25.96 36.16
N GLU A 779 -18.89 27.14 36.76
CA GLU A 779 -17.77 27.94 37.26
C GLU A 779 -17.02 27.33 38.47
N ASP A 780 -17.69 26.46 39.21
CA ASP A 780 -17.19 25.77 40.41
C ASP A 780 -16.79 24.30 40.12
N GLU A 781 -16.94 23.84 38.88
CA GLU A 781 -16.62 22.47 38.50
C GLU A 781 -15.11 22.21 38.51
N LYS A 782 -14.72 21.09 39.12
CA LYS A 782 -13.36 20.57 39.09
C LYS A 782 -13.25 19.46 38.06
N TRP A 783 -12.52 19.76 37.00
CA TRP A 783 -12.18 18.81 35.95
C TRP A 783 -10.77 18.28 36.18
N ILE A 784 -10.61 16.96 36.14
CA ILE A 784 -9.34 16.29 36.35
C ILE A 784 -8.86 15.62 35.08
N VAL A 785 -7.55 15.59 34.86
CA VAL A 785 -6.97 14.89 33.72
C VAL A 785 -7.05 13.38 33.93
N GLY A 786 -7.60 12.70 32.93
CA GLY A 786 -7.67 11.24 32.83
C GLY A 786 -6.50 10.67 32.04
N GLU A 787 -5.98 11.41 31.06
CA GLU A 787 -4.87 10.99 30.19
C GLU A 787 -4.28 12.17 29.39
N PHE A 788 -2.97 12.10 29.13
CA PHE A 788 -2.30 12.88 28.09
C PHE A 788 -1.92 11.95 26.93
N ASN A 789 -2.24 12.35 25.70
CA ASN A 789 -1.89 11.60 24.49
C ASN A 789 -0.95 12.45 23.63
N CYS A 790 0.30 12.03 23.47
CA CYS A 790 1.30 12.79 22.71
C CYS A 790 2.05 11.97 21.66
N SER A 791 1.88 10.65 21.64
CA SER A 791 2.47 9.78 20.62
C SER A 791 1.40 9.43 19.60
N CYS A 792 1.65 9.77 18.33
CA CYS A 792 0.88 9.25 17.19
C CYS A 792 -0.65 9.47 17.27
N VAL A 793 -1.07 10.55 17.92
CA VAL A 793 -2.50 10.89 18.03
C VAL A 793 -3.07 11.22 16.66
N GLY A 794 -4.21 10.62 16.37
CA GLY A 794 -4.95 10.82 15.13
C GLY A 794 -5.59 12.21 15.02
N ILE A 795 -5.60 12.80 13.83
CA ILE A 795 -6.49 13.93 13.53
C ILE A 795 -7.86 13.37 13.16
N SER A 796 -8.87 13.53 14.05
CA SER A 796 -10.21 12.95 13.85
C SER A 796 -10.89 13.40 12.55
N ARG A 797 -10.58 14.60 12.07
CA ARG A 797 -11.06 15.14 10.79
C ARG A 797 -10.55 14.34 9.58
N CYS A 798 -9.50 13.55 9.73
CA CYS A 798 -8.94 12.73 8.65
C CYS A 798 -9.39 11.26 8.71
N LEU A 799 -10.31 10.88 9.61
CA LEU A 799 -10.72 9.48 9.79
C LEU A 799 -11.36 8.85 8.54
N ALA A 800 -11.93 9.65 7.63
CA ALA A 800 -12.49 9.11 6.38
C ALA A 800 -11.40 8.52 5.45
N ALA A 801 -10.15 8.95 5.58
CA ALA A 801 -9.01 8.42 4.83
C ALA A 801 -8.41 7.15 5.45
N TYR A 802 -8.95 6.66 6.56
CA TYR A 802 -8.44 5.48 7.25
C TYR A 802 -8.97 4.18 6.61
N CYS A 803 -8.07 3.29 6.20
CA CYS A 803 -8.44 1.98 5.66
C CYS A 803 -8.96 1.04 6.77
N LYS A 804 -10.12 0.45 6.51
CA LYS A 804 -10.80 -0.54 7.36
C LYS A 804 -11.49 -1.57 6.46
N ASP A 805 -11.96 -2.67 7.04
CA ASP A 805 -12.50 -3.81 6.27
C ASP A 805 -13.61 -3.41 5.29
N ASP A 806 -14.44 -2.42 5.63
CA ASP A 806 -15.53 -1.90 4.77
C ASP A 806 -15.10 -0.74 3.85
N THR A 807 -13.96 -0.11 4.09
CA THR A 807 -13.37 0.94 3.21
C THR A 807 -11.88 0.66 2.96
N PRO A 808 -11.52 -0.45 2.28
CA PRO A 808 -10.15 -0.92 2.13
C PRO A 808 -9.28 -0.02 1.25
N THR A 809 -9.90 0.83 0.43
CA THR A 809 -9.24 1.74 -0.50
C THR A 809 -9.31 3.20 -0.06
N ALA A 810 -9.65 3.47 1.20
CA ALA A 810 -9.79 4.84 1.72
C ALA A 810 -8.46 5.61 1.65
N GLY A 811 -8.54 6.90 1.30
CA GLY A 811 -7.41 7.79 1.15
C GLY A 811 -7.81 9.26 1.26
N TRP A 812 -6.89 10.16 0.91
CA TRP A 812 -7.05 11.61 1.07
C TRP A 812 -8.34 12.16 0.44
N ASP A 813 -8.75 11.61 -0.70
CA ASP A 813 -9.93 12.08 -1.44
C ASP A 813 -11.25 11.74 -0.74
N ASP A 814 -11.27 10.76 0.17
CA ASP A 814 -12.46 10.36 0.93
C ASP A 814 -12.78 11.33 2.08
N ILE A 815 -11.87 12.25 2.40
CA ILE A 815 -12.11 13.30 3.40
C ILE A 815 -12.97 14.41 2.79
N THR A 816 -14.01 14.82 3.51
CA THR A 816 -14.87 15.94 3.10
C THR A 816 -14.07 17.24 2.99
N GLU A 817 -14.49 18.17 2.12
CA GLU A 817 -13.79 19.45 1.97
C GLU A 817 -13.83 20.30 3.26
N GLU A 818 -14.90 20.20 4.05
CA GLU A 818 -14.99 20.83 5.38
C GLU A 818 -13.92 20.28 6.33
N ASP A 819 -13.80 18.96 6.41
CA ASP A 819 -12.82 18.31 7.28
C ASP A 819 -11.39 18.52 6.78
N LYS A 820 -11.16 18.56 5.45
CA LYS A 820 -9.87 18.93 4.84
C LYS A 820 -9.47 20.35 5.22
N ALA A 821 -10.40 21.31 5.16
CA ALA A 821 -10.14 22.70 5.54
C ALA A 821 -9.74 22.82 7.01
N GLU A 822 -10.44 22.10 7.89
CA GLU A 822 -10.14 22.10 9.33
C GLU A 822 -8.82 21.36 9.66
N ALA A 823 -8.56 20.22 9.01
CA ALA A 823 -7.29 19.51 9.14
C ALA A 823 -6.11 20.36 8.62
N LYS A 824 -6.31 21.08 7.51
CA LYS A 824 -5.34 22.05 6.99
C LYS A 824 -5.06 23.15 8.02
N ARG A 825 -6.09 23.72 8.65
CA ARG A 825 -5.93 24.73 9.71
C ARG A 825 -5.07 24.22 10.87
N TYR A 826 -5.28 22.97 11.29
CA TYR A 826 -4.44 22.34 12.31
C TYR A 826 -2.99 22.19 11.83
N GLY A 827 -2.79 21.67 10.62
CA GLY A 827 -1.48 21.50 10.00
C GLY A 827 -0.71 22.81 9.90
N ASP A 828 -1.33 23.85 9.35
CA ASP A 828 -0.71 25.18 9.20
C ASP A 828 -0.23 25.73 10.54
N LEU A 829 -1.05 25.62 11.59
CA LEU A 829 -0.66 26.03 12.94
C LEU A 829 0.51 25.19 13.49
N MET A 830 0.58 23.88 13.18
CA MET A 830 1.74 23.05 13.53
C MET A 830 2.99 23.57 12.85
N GLY A 831 2.90 23.93 11.57
CA GLY A 831 3.99 24.53 10.80
C GLY A 831 4.47 25.84 11.39
N GLU A 832 3.55 26.72 11.77
CA GLU A 832 3.85 28.00 12.42
C GLU A 832 4.57 27.79 13.77
N LYS A 833 4.07 26.88 14.62
CA LYS A 833 4.69 26.57 15.92
C LYS A 833 6.06 25.93 15.75
N ALA A 834 6.20 24.97 14.82
CA ALA A 834 7.47 24.34 14.51
C ALA A 834 8.50 25.36 14.02
N LEU A 835 8.12 26.23 13.08
CA LEU A 835 8.99 27.31 12.59
C LEU A 835 9.41 28.24 13.74
N GLY A 836 8.47 28.61 14.61
CA GLY A 836 8.74 29.49 15.75
C GLY A 836 9.69 28.87 16.79
N ILE A 837 9.68 27.55 16.95
CA ILE A 837 10.63 26.82 17.80
C ILE A 837 12.00 26.74 17.12
N LEU A 838 12.05 26.35 15.84
CA LEU A 838 13.30 26.19 15.10
C LEU A 838 14.06 27.51 14.94
N SER A 839 13.34 28.63 14.74
CA SER A 839 13.95 29.95 14.59
C SER A 839 14.54 30.53 15.88
N LYS A 840 14.33 29.89 17.03
CA LYS A 840 14.88 30.31 18.34
C LYS A 840 16.14 29.55 18.75
N LYS A 841 16.45 28.44 18.06
CA LYS A 841 17.74 27.75 18.16
C LYS A 841 18.76 28.50 17.32
#